data_AF-A2DX85-F1
#
_entry.id   AF-A2DX85-F1
#
_cell.length_a   1.000
_cell.length_b   1.000
_cell.length_c   1.000
_cell.angle_alpha   90.00
_cell.angle_beta   90.00
_cell.angle_gamma   90.00
#
_symmetry.space_group_name_H-M   'P 1'
#
loop_
_entity.id
_entity.type
_entity.pdbx_description
1 polymer ?
#
loop_
_entity_poly.entity_id
_entity_poly.type
_entity_poly.pdbx_seq_one_letter_code
_entity_poly.pdbx_strand_id
1 'polypeptide(L)'
;MFIHFVLLFKYINQSCYSTDGKTLKRVADSSPDLIISAKCEIIQDKCFYRLNSLNSFSFEENPNLTTIGSSSFYGCKKLSIINLSSCNKLKIISENAFSTCKNVTEILLPSGLLEMQHDSFHNNELVSSLFIPASVANIGRDAFQNCIKLENVIFEENSNLSSLEIYVFAFTNISSFQIPEKVNKVAGNAFYDSKLTNLTIHPNNKHLILEDNNFVFSANKSVLFFICNKSFETYEIPNTVTTLGEYLFYKSGYKSITIPNSVTTIENGCFSNTNFESITLPNSLTTIGQNCFSVAKLTSITIPENVKRIEHAAFFSCSDLINATFLGPVDYVGFQAFDYCKNLKLINFPNSPMIVNYAWFHYGFSSKLFLSFTCKSLFSYDAIVRNTKVLISYINESELIITTNLFILNANQTHLYGYWGLSKIIRIPKSVTIIKERAFENCDQTSIDFETSSQLSEIDNYAFRNCSNLNSFKYTPPSLSKVGVESFKDCIRLVSVSFVSTDLLVMNNAFENCISLVNFSNILSILDGCFSGCINLTHINILDNSRFIGSQSFKNCYSLESIVIPSSIETISEYSFLNCTNLRSIKFIETNSLLKISNNSFLGCNSLQNISDFESNKYRCIDNTLYYKNETGDYLIYHATSSLDKTLFINCSVICSYSFNECNNIYNITILPNSVSLIEKYSFNNCKNLQHINFPLSVETVDCKSFVECHSIRCPLIIENTKLDYIRMIIESGIPRRVILSCDGYCDTRNFETLYRFSNTLVLFLLTSYS
;
A
#
# COMPACT_ATOMS: atom_id res chain seq x y z
N MET A 1 66.91 -48.49 33.70
CA MET A 1 67.47 -48.28 32.34
C MET A 1 66.49 -47.41 31.57
N PHE A 2 66.60 -46.10 31.69
CA PHE A 2 65.74 -45.13 31.00
C PHE A 2 66.30 -44.92 29.59
N ILE A 3 65.59 -45.41 28.58
CA ILE A 3 65.88 -45.08 27.18
C ILE A 3 65.21 -43.73 26.90
N HIS A 4 66.04 -42.70 26.79
CA HIS A 4 65.70 -41.39 26.24
C HIS A 4 65.42 -41.59 24.74
N PHE A 5 64.16 -41.71 24.34
CA PHE A 5 63.81 -41.48 22.93
C PHE A 5 63.96 -39.99 22.66
N VAL A 6 65.07 -39.62 22.02
CA VAL A 6 65.21 -38.28 21.43
C VAL A 6 64.12 -38.15 20.38
N LEU A 7 63.13 -37.29 20.62
CA LEU A 7 62.17 -36.86 19.60
C LEU A 7 62.97 -36.20 18.47
N LEU A 8 63.16 -36.92 17.37
CA LEU A 8 63.76 -36.38 16.14
C LEU A 8 62.69 -35.58 15.41
N PHE A 9 62.50 -34.33 15.83
CA PHE A 9 61.68 -33.40 15.09
C PHE A 9 62.26 -33.17 13.68
N LYS A 10 61.38 -33.13 12.68
CA LYS A 10 61.77 -32.87 11.29
C LYS A 10 61.42 -31.43 10.91
N TYR A 11 62.37 -30.72 10.32
CA TYR A 11 62.12 -29.40 9.73
C TYR A 11 61.15 -29.51 8.55
N ILE A 12 60.13 -28.65 8.53
CA ILE A 12 59.21 -28.55 7.39
C ILE A 12 59.98 -28.08 6.15
N ASN A 13 59.71 -28.70 5.00
CA ASN A 13 60.38 -28.39 3.74
C ASN A 13 60.17 -26.91 3.33
N GLN A 14 61.21 -26.25 2.82
CA GLN A 14 61.16 -24.88 2.33
C GLN A 14 60.06 -24.67 1.26
N SER A 15 59.72 -25.70 0.49
CA SER A 15 58.64 -25.65 -0.51
C SER A 15 57.23 -25.44 0.09
N CYS A 16 57.05 -25.72 1.38
CA CYS A 16 55.81 -25.43 2.09
C CYS A 16 55.66 -23.95 2.46
N TYR A 17 56.71 -23.14 2.35
CA TYR A 17 56.70 -21.72 2.68
C TYR A 17 56.52 -20.83 1.44
N SER A 18 56.13 -19.58 1.64
CA SER A 18 56.29 -18.51 0.65
C SER A 18 57.76 -18.27 0.31
N THR A 19 58.02 -17.57 -0.79
CA THR A 19 59.38 -17.28 -1.26
C THR A 19 60.21 -16.47 -0.26
N ASP A 20 59.57 -15.64 0.56
CA ASP A 20 60.20 -14.89 1.64
C ASP A 20 60.26 -15.67 2.98
N GLY A 21 59.68 -16.87 3.05
CA GLY A 21 59.62 -17.71 4.25
C GLY A 21 58.61 -17.27 5.31
N LYS A 22 57.87 -16.18 5.08
CA LYS A 22 56.98 -15.56 6.09
C LYS A 22 55.63 -16.26 6.24
N THR A 23 55.17 -16.98 5.23
CA THR A 23 53.88 -17.68 5.26
C THR A 23 54.09 -19.17 5.06
N LEU A 24 53.67 -19.97 6.03
CA LEU A 24 53.58 -21.42 5.89
C LEU A 24 52.25 -21.77 5.23
N LYS A 25 52.30 -22.38 4.05
CA LYS A 25 51.14 -22.62 3.18
C LYS A 25 50.45 -23.93 3.50
N ARG A 26 50.92 -25.04 2.92
CA ARG A 26 50.34 -26.38 3.09
C ARG A 26 51.43 -27.39 3.42
N VAL A 27 51.18 -28.15 4.47
CA VAL A 27 52.08 -29.22 4.95
C VAL A 27 51.37 -30.56 4.76
N ALA A 28 51.93 -31.38 3.88
CA ALA A 28 51.50 -32.76 3.65
C ALA A 28 52.52 -33.79 4.17
N ASP A 29 53.52 -33.33 4.93
CA ASP A 29 54.56 -34.19 5.49
C ASP A 29 53.95 -35.12 6.55
N SER A 30 54.07 -36.43 6.33
CA SER A 30 53.51 -37.45 7.23
C SER A 30 54.37 -37.71 8.46
N SER A 31 55.45 -36.95 8.68
CA SER A 31 56.28 -37.09 9.87
C SER A 31 55.50 -36.70 11.13
N PRO A 32 55.69 -37.41 12.25
CA PRO A 32 54.89 -37.20 13.45
C PRO A 32 55.20 -35.89 14.18
N ASP A 33 56.44 -35.42 14.12
CA ASP A 33 56.91 -34.29 14.91
C ASP A 33 57.60 -33.28 13.97
N LEU A 34 57.03 -32.07 13.87
CA LEU A 34 57.45 -31.07 12.88
C LEU A 34 57.96 -29.77 13.52
N ILE A 35 59.03 -29.19 12.98
CA ILE A 35 59.53 -27.86 13.35
C ILE A 35 59.11 -26.82 12.30
N ILE A 36 58.48 -25.74 12.78
CA ILE A 36 58.13 -24.54 12.03
C ILE A 36 59.26 -23.51 12.15
N SER A 37 59.65 -22.89 11.05
CA SER A 37 60.74 -21.91 11.02
C SER A 37 60.40 -20.63 11.80
N ALA A 38 61.38 -20.04 12.48
CA ALA A 38 61.23 -18.78 13.20
C ALA A 38 60.93 -17.59 12.27
N LYS A 39 61.22 -17.71 10.97
CA LYS A 39 60.84 -16.71 9.95
C LYS A 39 59.34 -16.69 9.66
N CYS A 40 58.62 -17.75 10.00
CA CYS A 40 57.18 -17.84 9.78
C CYS A 40 56.44 -16.81 10.63
N GLU A 41 55.73 -15.90 9.97
CA GLU A 41 54.84 -14.92 10.58
C GLU A 41 53.38 -15.40 10.53
N ILE A 42 53.00 -16.17 9.50
CA ILE A 42 51.61 -16.61 9.29
C ILE A 42 51.57 -18.11 8.97
N ILE A 43 50.79 -18.87 9.73
CA ILE A 43 50.33 -20.20 9.31
C ILE A 43 49.04 -19.98 8.53
N GLN A 44 49.03 -20.32 7.25
CA GLN A 44 47.87 -20.10 6.38
C GLN A 44 46.69 -21.01 6.76
N ASP A 45 45.49 -20.60 6.34
CA ASP A 45 44.29 -21.42 6.37
C ASP A 45 44.54 -22.84 5.85
N LYS A 46 44.02 -23.82 6.58
CA LYS A 46 44.10 -25.25 6.25
C LYS A 46 45.52 -25.80 6.08
N CYS A 47 46.53 -25.16 6.65
CA CYS A 47 47.94 -25.55 6.47
C CYS A 47 48.24 -27.02 6.82
N PHE A 48 47.81 -27.48 7.98
CA PHE A 48 47.91 -28.85 8.50
C PHE A 48 46.55 -29.56 8.50
N TYR A 49 45.61 -29.14 7.64
CA TYR A 49 44.22 -29.62 7.67
C TYR A 49 44.14 -31.15 7.59
N ARG A 50 43.55 -31.75 8.63
CA ARG A 50 43.39 -33.21 8.80
C ARG A 50 44.70 -34.00 8.68
N LEU A 51 45.82 -33.42 9.09
CA LEU A 51 47.10 -34.11 9.12
C LEU A 51 47.17 -35.10 10.29
N ASN A 52 46.51 -36.25 10.13
CA ASN A 52 46.35 -37.27 11.17
C ASN A 52 47.65 -37.98 11.58
N SER A 53 48.77 -37.69 10.90
CA SER A 53 50.10 -38.15 11.32
C SER A 53 50.72 -37.27 12.39
N LEU A 54 50.32 -35.99 12.49
CA LEU A 54 50.94 -35.02 13.37
C LEU A 54 50.66 -35.35 14.84
N ASN A 55 51.71 -35.74 15.57
CA ASN A 55 51.70 -35.98 17.01
C ASN A 55 52.05 -34.69 17.77
N SER A 56 53.04 -33.94 17.28
CA SER A 56 53.46 -32.67 17.89
C SER A 56 54.04 -31.70 16.86
N PHE A 57 54.07 -30.42 17.21
CA PHE A 57 54.82 -29.41 16.46
C PHE A 57 55.60 -28.52 17.43
N SER A 58 56.66 -27.92 16.93
CA SER A 58 57.49 -26.94 17.65
C SER A 58 57.95 -25.83 16.72
N PHE A 59 58.61 -24.82 17.28
CA PHE A 59 59.16 -23.69 16.55
C PHE A 59 60.67 -23.61 16.76
N GLU A 60 61.40 -23.11 15.76
CA GLU A 60 62.76 -22.60 15.97
C GLU A 60 62.77 -21.48 17.03
N GLU A 61 63.92 -21.24 17.65
CA GLU A 61 64.07 -20.22 18.70
C GLU A 61 63.60 -18.83 18.22
N ASN A 62 62.87 -18.12 19.09
CA ASN A 62 62.32 -16.78 18.84
C ASN A 62 61.37 -16.70 17.61
N PRO A 63 60.24 -17.46 17.62
CA PRO A 63 59.31 -17.45 16.50
C PRO A 63 58.67 -16.07 16.26
N ASN A 64 58.56 -15.68 14.99
CA ASN A 64 57.92 -14.43 14.56
C ASN A 64 56.41 -14.55 14.29
N LEU A 65 55.80 -15.68 14.66
CA LEU A 65 54.41 -15.98 14.36
C LEU A 65 53.46 -14.90 14.92
N THR A 66 52.65 -14.31 14.07
CA THR A 66 51.61 -13.32 14.42
C THR A 66 50.19 -13.87 14.28
N THR A 67 49.98 -14.85 13.40
CA THR A 67 48.64 -15.36 13.07
C THR A 67 48.64 -16.86 12.77
N ILE A 68 47.66 -17.56 13.31
CA ILE A 68 47.30 -18.94 12.94
C ILE A 68 45.98 -18.90 12.18
N GLY A 69 46.00 -19.23 10.89
CA GLY A 69 44.87 -19.12 9.97
C GLY A 69 43.76 -20.15 10.19
N SER A 70 42.64 -19.92 9.51
CA SER A 70 41.40 -20.66 9.73
C SER A 70 41.52 -22.14 9.37
N SER A 71 41.02 -23.00 10.25
CA SER A 71 41.11 -24.46 10.11
C SER A 71 42.54 -25.00 9.90
N SER A 72 43.58 -24.24 10.28
CA SER A 72 44.97 -24.58 9.99
C SER A 72 45.40 -25.94 10.54
N PHE A 73 44.98 -26.32 11.74
CA PHE A 73 45.21 -27.63 12.35
C PHE A 73 43.91 -28.45 12.52
N TYR A 74 42.84 -28.09 11.82
CA TYR A 74 41.54 -28.75 11.96
C TYR A 74 41.65 -30.27 11.79
N GLY A 75 41.16 -31.01 12.77
CA GLY A 75 41.10 -32.47 12.70
C GLY A 75 42.47 -33.17 12.72
N CYS A 76 43.51 -32.55 13.27
CA CYS A 76 44.79 -33.21 13.58
C CYS A 76 44.61 -34.18 14.77
N LYS A 77 43.98 -35.33 14.52
CA LYS A 77 43.47 -36.23 15.59
C LYS A 77 44.54 -36.85 16.50
N LYS A 78 45.81 -36.86 16.10
CA LYS A 78 46.91 -37.40 16.93
C LYS A 78 47.66 -36.33 17.73
N LEU A 79 47.43 -35.05 17.41
CA LEU A 79 48.10 -33.93 18.07
C LEU A 79 47.84 -34.01 19.57
N SER A 80 48.91 -34.10 20.37
CA SER A 80 48.81 -34.31 21.82
C SER A 80 48.89 -33.02 22.63
N ILE A 81 49.65 -32.04 22.15
CA ILE A 81 49.88 -30.77 22.85
C ILE A 81 49.84 -29.63 21.84
N ILE A 82 49.16 -28.55 22.18
CA ILE A 82 49.22 -27.27 21.46
C ILE A 82 50.12 -26.34 22.27
N ASN A 83 51.42 -26.34 21.96
CA ASN A 83 52.38 -25.49 22.65
C ASN A 83 52.69 -24.23 21.82
N LEU A 84 52.08 -23.11 22.20
CA LEU A 84 52.29 -21.79 21.60
C LEU A 84 53.00 -20.82 22.54
N SER A 85 53.49 -21.29 23.70
CA SER A 85 54.05 -20.46 24.77
C SER A 85 55.24 -19.59 24.34
N SER A 86 56.04 -20.03 23.36
CA SER A 86 57.17 -19.26 22.82
C SER A 86 56.78 -18.21 21.78
N CYS A 87 55.53 -18.21 21.30
CA CYS A 87 55.05 -17.34 20.22
C CYS A 87 54.58 -15.98 20.74
N ASN A 88 55.48 -15.20 21.35
CA ASN A 88 55.14 -13.92 22.00
C ASN A 88 54.58 -12.84 21.06
N LYS A 89 54.76 -12.99 19.74
CA LYS A 89 54.19 -12.09 18.72
C LYS A 89 52.81 -12.53 18.22
N LEU A 90 52.34 -13.72 18.59
CA LEU A 90 51.06 -14.27 18.14
C LEU A 90 49.93 -13.40 18.67
N LYS A 91 49.09 -12.90 17.77
CA LYS A 91 47.96 -12.03 18.09
C LYS A 91 46.62 -12.74 17.92
N ILE A 92 46.48 -13.56 16.89
CA ILE A 92 45.19 -14.15 16.49
C ILE A 92 45.33 -15.65 16.26
N ILE A 93 44.43 -16.41 16.87
CA ILE A 93 44.12 -17.79 16.50
C ILE A 93 42.76 -17.77 15.81
N SER A 94 42.75 -18.02 14.50
CA SER A 94 41.57 -17.86 13.66
C SER A 94 40.55 -18.99 13.81
N GLU A 95 39.40 -18.80 13.16
CA GLU A 95 38.27 -19.71 13.19
C GLU A 95 38.68 -21.17 12.99
N ASN A 96 38.16 -22.08 13.81
CA ASN A 96 38.35 -23.53 13.66
C ASN A 96 39.83 -23.99 13.67
N ALA A 97 40.80 -23.13 14.02
CA ALA A 97 42.22 -23.39 13.84
C ALA A 97 42.67 -24.73 14.44
N PHE A 98 42.26 -25.05 15.65
CA PHE A 98 42.55 -26.31 16.35
C PHE A 98 41.28 -27.12 16.65
N SER A 99 40.21 -26.94 15.86
CA SER A 99 38.97 -27.68 16.05
C SER A 99 39.14 -29.17 15.77
N THR A 100 38.50 -30.01 16.59
CA THR A 100 38.50 -31.49 16.46
C THR A 100 39.90 -32.13 16.60
N CYS A 101 40.82 -31.47 17.30
CA CYS A 101 42.11 -32.05 17.71
C CYS A 101 41.95 -32.91 18.96
N LYS A 102 41.15 -33.98 18.85
CA LYS A 102 40.61 -34.74 19.99
C LYS A 102 41.62 -35.35 20.96
N ASN A 103 42.88 -35.51 20.56
CA ASN A 103 43.92 -36.10 21.40
C ASN A 103 44.74 -35.05 22.19
N VAL A 104 44.42 -33.76 22.04
CA VAL A 104 45.12 -32.68 22.74
C VAL A 104 44.77 -32.72 24.22
N THR A 105 45.78 -32.89 25.07
CA THR A 105 45.64 -32.89 26.54
C THR A 105 45.97 -31.55 27.16
N GLU A 106 46.75 -30.72 26.47
CA GLU A 106 47.28 -29.46 27.00
C GLU A 106 47.36 -28.38 25.93
N ILE A 107 46.97 -27.15 26.30
CA ILE A 107 47.04 -25.95 25.47
C ILE A 107 47.84 -24.90 26.25
N LEU A 108 48.97 -24.45 25.67
CA LEU A 108 49.84 -23.44 26.26
C LEU A 108 49.80 -22.18 25.38
N LEU A 109 49.14 -21.13 25.86
CA LEU A 109 48.95 -19.87 25.13
C LEU A 109 50.07 -18.85 25.46
N PRO A 110 50.51 -18.02 24.49
CA PRO A 110 51.52 -16.99 24.73
C PRO A 110 50.90 -15.71 25.33
N SER A 111 51.69 -14.98 26.12
CA SER A 111 51.29 -13.72 26.76
C SER A 111 50.98 -12.56 25.81
N GLY A 112 51.28 -12.71 24.51
CA GLY A 112 51.00 -11.71 23.48
C GLY A 112 49.65 -11.86 22.77
N LEU A 113 48.93 -12.95 23.03
CA LEU A 113 47.70 -13.35 22.33
C LEU A 113 46.54 -12.39 22.64
N LEU A 114 45.85 -11.90 21.60
CA LEU A 114 44.75 -10.95 21.76
C LEU A 114 43.39 -11.58 21.52
N GLU A 115 43.30 -12.50 20.56
CA GLU A 115 42.01 -13.02 20.08
C GLU A 115 42.09 -14.51 19.75
N MET A 116 41.09 -15.25 20.23
CA MET A 116 40.77 -16.61 19.80
C MET A 116 39.40 -16.56 19.12
N GLN A 117 39.34 -16.82 17.82
CA GLN A 117 38.10 -16.71 17.05
C GLN A 117 37.17 -17.91 17.28
N HIS A 118 35.99 -17.83 16.68
CA HIS A 118 34.94 -18.84 16.84
C HIS A 118 35.42 -20.26 16.49
N ASP A 119 34.97 -21.24 17.28
CA ASP A 119 35.35 -22.65 17.16
C ASP A 119 36.88 -22.95 17.21
N SER A 120 37.73 -21.99 17.59
CA SER A 120 39.20 -22.12 17.51
C SER A 120 39.76 -23.36 18.21
N PHE A 121 39.13 -23.81 19.31
CA PHE A 121 39.46 -25.04 20.04
C PHE A 121 38.23 -25.95 20.25
N HIS A 122 37.23 -25.88 19.37
CA HIS A 122 36.02 -26.70 19.44
C HIS A 122 36.38 -28.20 19.45
N ASN A 123 35.71 -29.00 20.27
CA ASN A 123 35.84 -30.46 20.30
C ASN A 123 37.26 -30.98 20.60
N ASN A 124 37.96 -30.30 21.52
CA ASN A 124 39.20 -30.78 22.13
C ASN A 124 38.88 -31.57 23.41
N GLU A 125 38.43 -32.81 23.21
CA GLU A 125 37.77 -33.62 24.23
C GLU A 125 38.64 -34.00 25.46
N LEU A 126 39.97 -33.91 25.35
CA LEU A 126 40.90 -34.36 26.41
C LEU A 126 41.51 -33.23 27.26
N VAL A 127 41.34 -31.95 26.88
CA VAL A 127 41.86 -30.82 27.63
C VAL A 127 41.10 -30.68 28.95
N SER A 128 41.81 -30.73 30.08
CA SER A 128 41.21 -30.66 31.42
C SER A 128 41.34 -29.30 32.11
N SER A 129 42.35 -28.53 31.74
CA SER A 129 42.61 -27.20 32.31
C SER A 129 43.11 -26.24 31.25
N LEU A 130 42.82 -24.96 31.44
CA LEU A 130 43.20 -23.90 30.52
C LEU A 130 43.63 -22.65 31.30
N PHE A 131 44.80 -22.12 30.97
CA PHE A 131 45.28 -20.83 31.45
C PHE A 131 45.17 -19.79 30.34
N ILE A 132 44.41 -18.72 30.58
CA ILE A 132 44.18 -17.63 29.63
C ILE A 132 45.04 -16.41 30.03
N PRO A 133 45.99 -15.98 29.18
CA PRO A 133 46.80 -14.78 29.43
C PRO A 133 45.97 -13.50 29.48
N ALA A 134 46.42 -12.52 30.26
CA ALA A 134 45.69 -11.28 30.51
C ALA A 134 45.48 -10.45 29.23
N SER A 135 46.32 -10.64 28.22
CA SER A 135 46.25 -9.97 26.92
C SER A 135 45.03 -10.35 26.09
N VAL A 136 44.41 -11.51 26.34
CA VAL A 136 43.28 -12.00 25.55
C VAL A 136 42.06 -11.13 25.81
N ALA A 137 41.63 -10.40 24.79
CA ALA A 137 40.47 -9.51 24.85
C ALA A 137 39.19 -10.19 24.35
N ASN A 138 39.31 -11.18 23.45
CA ASN A 138 38.18 -11.83 22.81
C ASN A 138 38.36 -13.35 22.70
N ILE A 139 37.33 -14.08 23.12
CA ILE A 139 37.17 -15.51 22.91
C ILE A 139 35.82 -15.70 22.20
N GLY A 140 35.89 -16.13 20.95
CA GLY A 140 34.73 -16.25 20.08
C GLY A 140 33.73 -17.32 20.51
N ARG A 141 32.56 -17.30 19.85
CA ARG A 141 31.49 -18.28 20.02
C ARG A 141 32.01 -19.70 19.81
N ASP A 142 31.48 -20.64 20.59
CA ASP A 142 31.80 -22.07 20.50
C ASP A 142 33.30 -22.43 20.66
N ALA A 143 34.18 -21.48 21.03
CA ALA A 143 35.63 -21.66 20.98
C ALA A 143 36.14 -22.88 21.77
N PHE A 144 35.52 -23.22 22.91
CA PHE A 144 35.81 -24.41 23.70
C PHE A 144 34.57 -25.31 23.88
N GLN A 145 33.60 -25.22 22.96
CA GLN A 145 32.44 -26.12 22.98
C GLN A 145 32.89 -27.57 22.79
N ASN A 146 32.26 -28.51 23.48
CA ASN A 146 32.60 -29.94 23.46
C ASN A 146 34.02 -30.27 23.94
N CYS A 147 34.66 -29.39 24.72
CA CYS A 147 35.83 -29.74 25.51
C CYS A 147 35.40 -30.52 26.77
N ILE A 148 34.93 -31.75 26.57
CA ILE A 148 34.16 -32.53 27.57
C ILE A 148 34.91 -32.85 28.87
N LYS A 149 36.25 -32.74 28.89
CA LYS A 149 37.07 -32.89 30.12
C LYS A 149 37.47 -31.57 30.76
N LEU A 150 37.17 -30.43 30.14
CA LEU A 150 37.60 -29.12 30.64
C LEU A 150 36.88 -28.84 31.96
N GLU A 151 37.62 -28.81 33.05
CA GLU A 151 37.12 -28.59 34.41
C GLU A 151 37.50 -27.21 34.94
N ASN A 152 38.69 -26.73 34.57
CA ASN A 152 39.28 -25.53 35.14
C ASN A 152 39.70 -24.54 34.06
N VAL A 153 39.20 -23.31 34.14
CA VAL A 153 39.65 -22.18 33.31
C VAL A 153 40.13 -21.09 34.26
N ILE A 154 41.41 -20.73 34.15
CA ILE A 154 42.06 -19.74 35.00
C ILE A 154 42.48 -18.57 34.11
N PHE A 155 42.13 -17.36 34.51
CA PHE A 155 42.58 -16.13 33.88
C PHE A 155 43.78 -15.57 34.64
N GLU A 156 44.78 -15.08 33.91
CA GLU A 156 45.81 -14.22 34.49
C GLU A 156 45.19 -12.93 35.03
N GLU A 157 45.73 -12.43 36.14
CA GLU A 157 45.31 -11.18 36.78
C GLU A 157 45.30 -9.99 35.80
N ASN A 158 44.29 -9.14 35.91
CA ASN A 158 44.01 -8.01 35.01
C ASN A 158 43.60 -8.43 33.59
N SER A 159 42.79 -9.49 33.49
CA SER A 159 42.29 -9.99 32.21
C SER A 159 41.58 -8.92 31.38
N ASN A 160 41.88 -8.91 30.06
CA ASN A 160 41.26 -8.00 29.10
C ASN A 160 39.95 -8.52 28.49
N LEU A 161 39.50 -9.72 28.87
CA LEU A 161 38.33 -10.35 28.27
C LEU A 161 37.08 -9.48 28.43
N SER A 162 36.41 -9.16 27.32
CA SER A 162 35.23 -8.28 27.33
C SER A 162 33.90 -8.99 27.56
N SER A 163 33.78 -10.24 27.10
CA SER A 163 32.52 -10.97 27.11
C SER A 163 32.73 -12.49 27.19
N LEU A 164 31.70 -13.18 27.66
CA LEU A 164 31.57 -14.63 27.49
C LEU A 164 30.52 -14.90 26.42
N GLU A 165 30.99 -15.34 25.26
CA GLU A 165 30.18 -15.50 24.06
C GLU A 165 29.27 -16.74 24.08
N ILE A 166 28.34 -16.78 23.13
CA ILE A 166 27.39 -17.89 22.93
C ILE A 166 28.17 -19.22 22.85
N TYR A 167 27.75 -20.19 23.66
CA TYR A 167 28.31 -21.55 23.73
C TYR A 167 29.82 -21.68 23.98
N VAL A 168 30.52 -20.62 24.38
CA VAL A 168 31.99 -20.61 24.50
C VAL A 168 32.56 -21.76 25.32
N PHE A 169 31.86 -22.18 26.39
CA PHE A 169 32.21 -23.32 27.26
C PHE A 169 31.08 -24.35 27.37
N ALA A 170 30.26 -24.50 26.33
CA ALA A 170 29.16 -25.46 26.34
C ALA A 170 29.68 -26.91 26.25
N PHE A 171 28.96 -27.84 26.88
CA PHE A 171 29.33 -29.27 26.97
C PHE A 171 30.72 -29.51 27.58
N THR A 172 31.07 -28.75 28.61
CA THR A 172 32.32 -28.88 29.38
C THR A 172 32.08 -29.48 30.76
N ASN A 173 33.14 -29.93 31.44
CA ASN A 173 33.05 -30.45 32.81
C ASN A 173 33.23 -29.35 33.88
N ILE A 174 33.20 -28.07 33.49
CA ILE A 174 33.38 -26.91 34.37
C ILE A 174 32.28 -26.93 35.44
N SER A 175 32.68 -27.02 36.70
CA SER A 175 31.76 -27.02 37.85
C SER A 175 31.74 -25.69 38.61
N SER A 176 32.86 -24.95 38.54
CA SER A 176 33.00 -23.61 39.10
C SER A 176 33.67 -22.66 38.10
N PHE A 177 33.21 -21.41 38.04
CA PHE A 177 33.82 -20.39 37.18
C PHE A 177 33.85 -19.03 37.87
N GLN A 178 34.94 -18.28 37.68
CA GLN A 178 35.04 -16.89 38.11
C GLN A 178 35.04 -15.98 36.88
N ILE A 179 34.07 -15.07 36.80
CA ILE A 179 34.00 -14.08 35.71
C ILE A 179 35.10 -13.02 35.91
N PRO A 180 35.99 -12.79 34.92
CA PRO A 180 37.12 -11.88 35.05
C PRO A 180 36.72 -10.38 35.04
N GLU A 181 37.70 -9.53 35.28
CA GLU A 181 37.57 -8.11 35.64
C GLU A 181 36.84 -7.24 34.61
N LYS A 182 37.10 -7.44 33.32
CA LYS A 182 36.55 -6.58 32.26
C LYS A 182 35.34 -7.15 31.55
N VAL A 183 34.89 -8.34 31.94
CA VAL A 183 33.71 -8.96 31.32
C VAL A 183 32.48 -8.13 31.68
N ASN A 184 31.80 -7.64 30.65
CA ASN A 184 30.63 -6.77 30.77
C ASN A 184 29.34 -7.41 30.22
N LYS A 185 29.45 -8.58 29.59
CA LYS A 185 28.33 -9.35 29.03
C LYS A 185 28.61 -10.85 29.14
N VAL A 186 27.59 -11.62 29.47
CA VAL A 186 27.62 -13.08 29.49
C VAL A 186 26.43 -13.60 28.70
N ALA A 187 26.66 -14.42 27.67
CA ALA A 187 25.57 -15.07 26.95
C ALA A 187 24.88 -16.11 27.86
N GLY A 188 23.55 -16.16 27.85
CA GLY A 188 22.75 -17.05 28.70
C GLY A 188 23.01 -18.55 28.50
N ASN A 189 23.65 -18.94 27.40
CA ASN A 189 24.03 -20.31 27.05
C ASN A 189 25.56 -20.52 26.96
N ALA A 190 26.38 -19.59 27.47
CA ALA A 190 27.85 -19.70 27.48
C ALA A 190 28.35 -21.03 28.08
N PHE A 191 27.65 -21.52 29.10
CA PHE A 191 27.94 -22.76 29.84
C PHE A 191 26.87 -23.85 29.63
N TYR A 192 26.18 -23.83 28.49
CA TYR A 192 25.10 -24.78 28.22
C TYR A 192 25.57 -26.24 28.34
N ASP A 193 24.83 -27.07 29.07
CA ASP A 193 25.13 -28.49 29.32
C ASP A 193 26.53 -28.73 29.93
N SER A 194 27.01 -27.76 30.71
CA SER A 194 28.16 -27.94 31.60
C SER A 194 27.72 -28.41 32.99
N LYS A 195 28.69 -28.71 33.88
CA LYS A 195 28.43 -29.07 35.28
C LYS A 195 28.41 -27.86 36.23
N LEU A 196 28.26 -26.65 35.70
CA LEU A 196 28.41 -25.41 36.45
C LEU A 196 27.34 -25.32 37.55
N THR A 197 27.80 -25.26 38.79
CA THR A 197 26.94 -25.11 39.99
C THR A 197 27.39 -23.96 40.88
N ASN A 198 28.62 -23.48 40.70
CA ASN A 198 29.18 -22.37 41.45
C ASN A 198 29.73 -21.29 40.50
N LEU A 199 29.22 -20.07 40.63
CA LEU A 199 29.67 -18.93 39.84
C LEU A 199 30.11 -17.82 40.80
N THR A 200 31.23 -17.17 40.49
CA THR A 200 31.68 -15.96 41.19
C THR A 200 32.06 -14.88 40.19
N ILE A 201 32.14 -13.64 40.64
CA ILE A 201 32.62 -12.50 39.86
C ILE A 201 33.89 -11.99 40.52
N HIS A 202 34.92 -11.70 39.72
CA HIS A 202 36.17 -11.16 40.24
C HIS A 202 35.92 -9.84 40.99
N PRO A 203 36.54 -9.59 42.16
CA PRO A 203 36.28 -8.39 42.97
C PRO A 203 36.48 -7.05 42.26
N ASN A 204 37.35 -7.02 41.24
CA ASN A 204 37.63 -5.83 40.42
C ASN A 204 36.65 -5.62 39.24
N ASN A 205 35.70 -6.54 39.02
CA ASN A 205 34.70 -6.35 37.97
C ASN A 205 33.68 -5.29 38.39
N LYS A 206 33.57 -4.23 37.58
CA LYS A 206 32.68 -3.08 37.82
C LYS A 206 31.43 -3.09 36.94
N HIS A 207 31.28 -4.11 36.10
CA HIS A 207 30.27 -4.18 35.05
C HIS A 207 29.13 -5.14 35.38
N LEU A 208 29.40 -6.15 36.20
CA LEU A 208 28.46 -7.21 36.51
C LEU A 208 28.30 -7.38 38.03
N ILE A 209 27.13 -7.86 38.42
CA ILE A 209 26.85 -8.27 39.80
C ILE A 209 26.19 -9.65 39.80
N LEU A 210 26.41 -10.41 40.86
CA LEU A 210 25.85 -11.73 41.07
C LEU A 210 24.89 -11.68 42.26
N GLU A 211 23.65 -12.08 42.05
CA GLU A 211 22.64 -12.21 43.10
C GLU A 211 22.27 -13.67 43.35
N ASP A 212 22.04 -14.01 44.61
CA ASP A 212 21.66 -15.34 45.09
C ASP A 212 22.58 -16.48 44.59
N ASN A 213 23.85 -16.16 44.30
CA ASN A 213 24.82 -17.05 43.68
C ASN A 213 24.34 -17.70 42.36
N ASN A 214 23.37 -17.08 41.67
CA ASN A 214 22.71 -17.69 40.53
C ASN A 214 22.49 -16.74 39.35
N PHE A 215 22.15 -15.47 39.63
CA PHE A 215 21.70 -14.51 38.61
C PHE A 215 22.78 -13.46 38.35
N VAL A 216 23.24 -13.36 37.10
CA VAL A 216 24.23 -12.36 36.69
C VAL A 216 23.52 -11.20 36.02
N PHE A 217 23.61 -10.03 36.64
CA PHE A 217 23.05 -8.78 36.11
C PHE A 217 24.16 -7.82 35.66
N SER A 218 23.78 -6.83 34.85
CA SER A 218 24.56 -5.60 34.74
C SER A 218 24.69 -4.89 36.09
N ALA A 219 25.73 -4.07 36.26
CA ALA A 219 26.00 -3.37 37.53
C ALA A 219 24.84 -2.48 38.01
N ASN A 220 24.05 -1.94 37.08
CA ASN A 220 22.85 -1.15 37.35
C ASN A 220 21.55 -1.97 37.38
N LYS A 221 21.62 -3.31 37.28
CA LYS A 221 20.49 -4.25 37.23
C LYS A 221 19.50 -4.08 36.07
N SER A 222 19.85 -3.33 35.03
CA SER A 222 18.98 -3.13 33.87
C SER A 222 18.97 -4.32 32.91
N VAL A 223 19.99 -5.17 32.92
CA VAL A 223 20.09 -6.37 32.07
C VAL A 223 20.30 -7.61 32.93
N LEU A 224 19.51 -8.65 32.70
CA LEU A 224 19.75 -9.98 33.24
C LEU A 224 20.43 -10.83 32.15
N PHE A 225 21.70 -11.16 32.35
CA PHE A 225 22.56 -11.79 31.34
C PHE A 225 22.56 -13.31 31.42
N PHE A 226 22.69 -13.87 32.62
CA PHE A 226 22.92 -15.30 32.80
C PHE A 226 22.28 -15.84 34.07
N ILE A 227 21.85 -17.11 34.02
CA ILE A 227 21.30 -17.87 35.14
C ILE A 227 22.07 -19.18 35.21
N CYS A 228 22.76 -19.41 36.33
CA CYS A 228 23.60 -20.59 36.54
C CYS A 228 22.79 -21.88 36.56
N ASN A 229 21.77 -21.94 37.42
CA ASN A 229 20.86 -23.07 37.54
C ASN A 229 19.46 -22.69 37.01
N LYS A 230 19.01 -23.39 35.96
CA LYS A 230 17.73 -23.15 35.29
C LYS A 230 16.67 -24.20 35.62
N SER A 231 16.72 -24.84 36.80
CA SER A 231 15.86 -25.97 37.16
C SER A 231 14.79 -25.68 38.23
N PHE A 232 14.41 -24.42 38.42
CA PHE A 232 13.40 -24.03 39.43
C PHE A 232 11.97 -24.15 38.86
N GLU A 233 10.96 -24.09 39.73
CA GLU A 233 9.56 -24.07 39.26
C GLU A 233 9.17 -22.74 38.64
N THR A 234 9.46 -21.61 39.31
CA THR A 234 9.07 -20.27 38.88
C THR A 234 10.18 -19.25 39.14
N TYR A 235 10.13 -18.11 38.44
CA TYR A 235 10.99 -16.94 38.72
C TYR A 235 10.27 -15.63 38.40
N GLU A 236 10.36 -14.67 39.32
CA GLU A 236 9.87 -13.31 39.12
C GLU A 236 11.05 -12.39 38.81
N ILE A 237 11.04 -11.82 37.59
CA ILE A 237 12.13 -10.94 37.15
C ILE A 237 11.96 -9.57 37.83
N PRO A 238 13.01 -9.00 38.46
CA PRO A 238 12.91 -7.71 39.15
C PRO A 238 12.52 -6.55 38.23
N ASN A 239 11.73 -5.60 38.75
CA ASN A 239 11.31 -4.38 38.03
C ASN A 239 12.46 -3.43 37.64
N THR A 240 13.69 -3.68 38.09
CA THR A 240 14.87 -2.93 37.63
C THR A 240 15.31 -3.35 36.23
N VAL A 241 14.92 -4.56 35.79
CA VAL A 241 15.34 -5.14 34.51
C VAL A 241 14.56 -4.52 33.37
N THR A 242 15.27 -3.98 32.38
CA THR A 242 14.71 -3.44 31.14
C THR A 242 14.98 -4.35 29.94
N THR A 243 15.97 -5.25 30.04
CA THR A 243 16.40 -6.13 28.95
C THR A 243 16.65 -7.55 29.45
N LEU A 244 16.08 -8.54 28.76
CA LEU A 244 16.40 -9.95 28.95
C LEU A 244 17.47 -10.37 27.93
N GLY A 245 18.62 -10.83 28.43
CA GLY A 245 19.81 -11.08 27.61
C GLY A 245 19.70 -12.24 26.62
N GLU A 246 20.63 -12.28 25.66
CA GLU A 246 20.72 -13.34 24.66
C GLU A 246 20.76 -14.75 25.29
N TYR A 247 19.90 -15.65 24.82
CA TYR A 247 19.80 -17.05 25.26
C TYR A 247 19.58 -17.25 26.77
N LEU A 248 19.07 -16.23 27.49
CA LEU A 248 18.91 -16.24 28.95
C LEU A 248 18.16 -17.46 29.48
N PHE A 249 17.02 -17.81 28.89
CA PHE A 249 16.20 -18.98 29.24
C PHE A 249 16.32 -20.13 28.23
N TYR A 250 17.37 -20.13 27.37
CA TYR A 250 17.59 -21.22 26.42
C TYR A 250 17.59 -22.59 27.12
N LYS A 251 16.72 -23.49 26.66
CA LYS A 251 16.50 -24.83 27.24
C LYS A 251 16.30 -24.84 28.77
N SER A 252 15.70 -23.78 29.32
CA SER A 252 15.45 -23.71 30.76
C SER A 252 14.39 -24.73 31.21
N GLY A 253 14.53 -25.21 32.45
CA GLY A 253 13.58 -26.08 33.13
C GLY A 253 12.49 -25.34 33.92
N TYR A 254 12.43 -24.01 33.84
CA TYR A 254 11.37 -23.22 34.47
C TYR A 254 9.99 -23.60 33.91
N LYS A 255 8.99 -23.71 34.79
CA LYS A 255 7.58 -23.95 34.38
C LYS A 255 6.86 -22.65 34.06
N SER A 256 7.18 -21.56 34.76
CA SER A 256 6.68 -20.22 34.46
C SER A 256 7.67 -19.13 34.86
N ILE A 257 7.50 -17.96 34.27
CA ILE A 257 8.25 -16.75 34.61
C ILE A 257 7.30 -15.55 34.61
N THR A 258 7.58 -14.58 35.47
CA THR A 258 6.88 -13.29 35.47
C THR A 258 7.81 -12.24 34.90
N ILE A 259 7.43 -11.64 33.76
CA ILE A 259 8.19 -10.58 33.10
C ILE A 259 7.55 -9.22 33.47
N PRO A 260 8.27 -8.30 34.14
CA PRO A 260 7.73 -7.02 34.56
C PRO A 260 7.57 -6.06 33.39
N ASN A 261 6.68 -5.07 33.55
CA ASN A 261 6.47 -3.99 32.59
C ASN A 261 7.64 -3.01 32.46
N SER A 262 8.74 -3.18 33.20
CA SER A 262 9.99 -2.47 32.96
C SER A 262 10.74 -3.01 31.73
N VAL A 263 10.48 -4.26 31.32
CA VAL A 263 11.17 -4.93 30.20
C VAL A 263 10.65 -4.41 28.86
N THR A 264 11.53 -3.73 28.12
CA THR A 264 11.24 -3.15 26.79
C THR A 264 11.85 -3.96 25.64
N THR A 265 12.83 -4.82 25.95
CA THR A 265 13.57 -5.62 24.98
C THR A 265 13.79 -7.06 25.47
N ILE A 266 13.52 -8.03 24.60
CA ILE A 266 13.89 -9.44 24.79
C ILE A 266 14.86 -9.81 23.67
N GLU A 267 16.12 -10.11 24.02
CA GLU A 267 17.19 -10.36 23.05
C GLU A 267 17.10 -11.75 22.39
N ASN A 268 18.05 -12.01 21.48
CA ASN A 268 18.07 -13.17 20.60
C ASN A 268 18.07 -14.49 21.38
N GLY A 269 17.25 -15.45 20.95
CA GLY A 269 17.21 -16.80 21.50
C GLY A 269 16.79 -16.90 22.98
N CYS A 270 16.33 -15.80 23.59
CA CYS A 270 16.08 -15.71 25.04
C CYS A 270 15.21 -16.86 25.56
N PHE A 271 14.14 -17.21 24.85
CA PHE A 271 13.20 -18.30 25.17
C PHE A 271 13.27 -19.47 24.17
N SER A 272 14.42 -19.65 23.50
CA SER A 272 14.53 -20.72 22.52
C SER A 272 14.55 -22.09 23.21
N ASN A 273 13.80 -23.04 22.65
CA ASN A 273 13.69 -24.42 23.13
C ASN A 273 13.25 -24.53 24.60
N THR A 274 12.36 -23.64 25.04
CA THR A 274 11.75 -23.68 26.38
C THR A 274 10.48 -24.54 26.41
N ASN A 275 10.18 -25.08 27.59
CA ASN A 275 8.98 -25.89 27.84
C ASN A 275 7.72 -25.09 28.23
N PHE A 276 7.75 -23.75 28.14
CA PHE A 276 6.59 -22.91 28.44
C PHE A 276 5.44 -23.20 27.47
N GLU A 277 4.27 -23.59 27.99
CA GLU A 277 3.04 -23.73 27.20
C GLU A 277 2.41 -22.37 26.86
N SER A 278 2.64 -21.37 27.71
CA SER A 278 2.23 -19.99 27.53
C SER A 278 3.22 -19.05 28.22
N ILE A 279 3.30 -17.82 27.72
CA ILE A 279 4.11 -16.75 28.29
C ILE A 279 3.38 -15.43 28.11
N THR A 280 3.36 -14.61 29.17
CA THR A 280 2.79 -13.26 29.10
C THR A 280 3.90 -12.28 28.79
N LEU A 281 3.81 -11.61 27.64
CA LEU A 281 4.74 -10.56 27.24
C LEU A 281 4.31 -9.23 27.88
N PRO A 282 5.25 -8.39 28.37
CA PRO A 282 4.92 -7.12 29.02
C PRO A 282 4.41 -6.08 28.01
N ASN A 283 3.55 -5.16 28.45
CA ASN A 283 2.94 -4.16 27.57
C ASN A 283 3.94 -3.11 27.06
N SER A 284 5.07 -2.94 27.72
CA SER A 284 6.16 -2.04 27.32
C SER A 284 7.13 -2.65 26.31
N LEU A 285 6.94 -3.93 25.94
CA LEU A 285 7.81 -4.61 24.99
C LEU A 285 7.72 -3.96 23.61
N THR A 286 8.88 -3.59 23.06
CA THR A 286 8.98 -2.97 21.74
C THR A 286 9.54 -3.92 20.68
N THR A 287 10.40 -4.86 21.09
CA THR A 287 11.14 -5.75 20.19
C THR A 287 11.17 -7.18 20.72
N ILE A 288 10.88 -8.14 19.84
CA ILE A 288 11.09 -9.58 20.05
C ILE A 288 12.29 -10.02 19.21
N GLY A 289 13.37 -10.43 19.87
CA GLY A 289 14.65 -10.75 19.23
C GLY A 289 14.65 -11.97 18.29
N GLN A 290 15.74 -12.12 17.56
CA GLN A 290 15.92 -13.20 16.58
C GLN A 290 15.87 -14.55 17.28
N ASN A 291 15.19 -15.54 16.70
CA ASN A 291 15.03 -16.87 17.28
C ASN A 291 14.46 -16.88 18.72
N CYS A 292 13.87 -15.78 19.20
CA CYS A 292 13.53 -15.58 20.63
C CYS A 292 12.77 -16.77 21.23
N PHE A 293 11.75 -17.28 20.54
CA PHE A 293 10.93 -18.42 20.92
C PHE A 293 11.17 -19.63 20.00
N SER A 294 12.28 -19.70 19.27
CA SER A 294 12.49 -20.79 18.32
C SER A 294 12.45 -22.16 19.02
N VAL A 295 11.66 -23.10 18.49
CA VAL A 295 11.42 -24.44 19.04
C VAL A 295 10.77 -24.43 20.45
N ALA A 296 10.16 -23.31 20.87
CA ALA A 296 9.44 -23.27 22.13
C ALA A 296 8.15 -24.11 22.09
N LYS A 297 7.72 -24.57 23.26
CA LYS A 297 6.51 -25.37 23.49
C LYS A 297 5.22 -24.55 23.64
N LEU A 298 5.25 -23.29 23.20
CA LEU A 298 4.10 -22.39 23.29
C LEU A 298 2.91 -22.94 22.50
N THR A 299 1.74 -22.96 23.12
CA THR A 299 0.46 -23.32 22.48
C THR A 299 -0.27 -22.09 21.94
N SER A 300 -0.04 -20.93 22.55
CA SER A 300 -0.53 -19.64 22.08
C SER A 300 0.45 -18.52 22.40
N ILE A 301 0.39 -17.44 21.63
CA ILE A 301 1.13 -16.21 21.91
C ILE A 301 0.27 -14.98 21.63
N THR A 302 0.32 -14.00 22.54
CA THR A 302 -0.26 -12.67 22.34
C THR A 302 0.88 -11.66 22.24
N ILE A 303 0.95 -10.95 21.12
CA ILE A 303 1.92 -9.90 20.84
C ILE A 303 1.32 -8.56 21.30
N PRO A 304 1.92 -7.90 22.31
CA PRO A 304 1.41 -6.62 22.84
C PRO A 304 1.38 -5.49 21.81
N GLU A 305 0.53 -4.49 22.06
CA GLU A 305 0.26 -3.37 21.14
C GLU A 305 1.51 -2.52 20.79
N ASN A 306 2.46 -2.41 21.73
CA ASN A 306 3.66 -1.61 21.57
C ASN A 306 4.81 -2.32 20.84
N VAL A 307 4.66 -3.61 20.49
CA VAL A 307 5.70 -4.33 19.74
C VAL A 307 5.76 -3.79 18.32
N LYS A 308 6.89 -3.17 17.98
CA LYS A 308 7.16 -2.61 16.64
C LYS A 308 7.97 -3.55 15.77
N ARG A 309 8.74 -4.45 16.39
CA ARG A 309 9.65 -5.35 15.67
C ARG A 309 9.57 -6.78 16.19
N ILE A 310 9.31 -7.71 15.28
CA ILE A 310 9.51 -9.14 15.47
C ILE A 310 10.66 -9.53 14.56
N GLU A 311 11.79 -9.94 15.12
CA GLU A 311 12.99 -10.24 14.33
C GLU A 311 12.91 -11.63 13.64
N HIS A 312 13.93 -11.92 12.82
CA HIS A 312 14.02 -13.15 12.04
C HIS A 312 13.78 -14.41 12.90
N ALA A 313 12.96 -15.34 12.39
CA ALA A 313 12.73 -16.64 13.00
C ALA A 313 12.25 -16.60 14.47
N ALA A 314 11.67 -15.49 14.93
CA ALA A 314 11.29 -15.29 16.34
C ALA A 314 10.46 -16.43 16.94
N PHE A 315 9.55 -17.04 16.19
CA PHE A 315 8.74 -18.20 16.59
C PHE A 315 9.00 -19.43 15.70
N PHE A 316 10.18 -19.53 15.09
CA PHE A 316 10.52 -20.62 14.17
C PHE A 316 10.38 -22.00 14.82
N SER A 317 9.68 -22.91 14.15
CA SER A 317 9.46 -24.29 14.59
C SER A 317 8.78 -24.45 15.95
N CYS A 318 7.97 -23.49 16.39
CA CYS A 318 7.04 -23.66 17.51
C CYS A 318 5.94 -24.65 17.12
N SER A 319 6.27 -25.95 17.15
CA SER A 319 5.41 -26.99 16.58
C SER A 319 4.08 -27.17 17.31
N ASP A 320 4.01 -26.75 18.58
CA ASP A 320 2.81 -26.84 19.42
C ASP A 320 1.94 -25.57 19.36
N LEU A 321 2.42 -24.51 18.69
CA LEU A 321 1.71 -23.22 18.60
C LEU A 321 0.47 -23.35 17.73
N ILE A 322 -0.69 -23.06 18.30
CA ILE A 322 -2.01 -23.14 17.65
C ILE A 322 -2.49 -21.76 17.23
N ASN A 323 -2.31 -20.76 18.09
CA ASN A 323 -2.87 -19.41 17.91
C ASN A 323 -1.80 -18.33 18.12
N ALA A 324 -1.77 -17.33 17.25
CA ALA A 324 -1.02 -16.08 17.47
C ALA A 324 -1.98 -14.87 17.34
N THR A 325 -1.89 -13.93 18.27
CA THR A 325 -2.74 -12.73 18.28
C THR A 325 -1.87 -11.48 18.32
N PHE A 326 -2.11 -10.56 17.41
CA PHE A 326 -1.51 -9.23 17.39
C PHE A 326 -2.48 -8.21 18.00
N LEU A 327 -2.08 -7.53 19.07
CA LEU A 327 -2.91 -6.49 19.70
C LEU A 327 -2.74 -5.10 19.06
N GLY A 328 -1.65 -4.88 18.30
CA GLY A 328 -1.37 -3.63 17.59
C GLY A 328 -0.59 -3.88 16.30
N PRO A 329 -0.41 -2.83 15.47
CA PRO A 329 0.34 -2.93 14.23
C PRO A 329 1.84 -3.06 14.52
N VAL A 330 2.50 -3.96 13.79
CA VAL A 330 3.95 -4.20 13.85
C VAL A 330 4.59 -3.63 12.58
N ASP A 331 5.64 -2.83 12.74
CA ASP A 331 6.32 -2.16 11.63
C ASP A 331 7.21 -3.12 10.82
N TYR A 332 7.76 -4.13 11.50
CA TYR A 332 8.64 -5.12 10.91
C TYR A 332 8.36 -6.51 11.47
N VAL A 333 8.10 -7.45 10.57
CA VAL A 333 8.11 -8.87 10.89
C VAL A 333 9.18 -9.54 10.07
N GLY A 334 10.13 -10.16 10.77
CA GLY A 334 11.30 -10.78 10.20
C GLY A 334 10.96 -12.03 9.41
N PHE A 335 11.86 -12.34 8.50
CA PHE A 335 11.82 -13.55 7.69
C PHE A 335 11.58 -14.79 8.55
N GLN A 336 10.68 -15.69 8.12
CA GLN A 336 10.38 -16.96 8.79
C GLN A 336 9.85 -16.85 10.24
N ALA A 337 9.25 -15.72 10.61
CA ALA A 337 8.81 -15.49 12.00
C ALA A 337 8.01 -16.66 12.60
N PHE A 338 7.07 -17.28 11.87
CA PHE A 338 6.30 -18.45 12.31
C PHE A 338 6.55 -19.69 11.44
N ASP A 339 7.66 -19.76 10.71
CA ASP A 339 7.93 -20.90 9.83
C ASP A 339 8.04 -22.22 10.60
N TYR A 340 7.65 -23.34 9.98
CA TYR A 340 7.57 -24.66 10.60
C TYR A 340 6.67 -24.77 11.86
N CYS A 341 5.78 -23.81 12.14
CA CYS A 341 4.75 -23.96 13.18
C CYS A 341 3.62 -24.88 12.69
N LYS A 342 3.82 -26.21 12.77
CA LYS A 342 2.97 -27.22 12.11
C LYS A 342 1.52 -27.27 12.61
N ASN A 343 1.26 -26.87 13.85
CA ASN A 343 -0.07 -26.86 14.45
C ASN A 343 -0.76 -25.49 14.41
N LEU A 344 -0.15 -24.48 13.81
CA LEU A 344 -0.71 -23.12 13.76
C LEU A 344 -1.99 -23.13 12.92
N LYS A 345 -3.10 -22.76 13.56
CA LYS A 345 -4.45 -22.74 12.96
C LYS A 345 -4.98 -21.33 12.80
N LEU A 346 -4.59 -20.38 13.66
CA LEU A 346 -5.17 -19.04 13.65
C LEU A 346 -4.10 -17.97 13.91
N ILE A 347 -4.08 -16.97 13.03
CA ILE A 347 -3.43 -15.68 13.30
C ILE A 347 -4.51 -14.60 13.32
N ASN A 348 -4.66 -13.93 14.45
CA ASN A 348 -5.54 -12.77 14.59
C ASN A 348 -4.74 -11.48 14.39
N PHE A 349 -5.07 -10.74 13.33
CA PHE A 349 -4.52 -9.42 13.06
C PHE A 349 -5.19 -8.34 13.94
N PRO A 350 -4.51 -7.20 14.16
CA PRO A 350 -5.02 -6.16 15.04
C PRO A 350 -6.27 -5.48 14.47
N ASN A 351 -6.95 -4.71 15.32
CA ASN A 351 -8.12 -3.90 14.96
C ASN A 351 -7.77 -2.57 14.26
N SER A 352 -6.55 -2.43 13.78
CA SER A 352 -6.02 -1.26 13.09
C SER A 352 -5.28 -1.68 11.82
N PRO A 353 -5.16 -0.78 10.82
CA PRO A 353 -4.41 -1.09 9.60
C PRO A 353 -2.96 -1.46 9.90
N MET A 354 -2.51 -2.57 9.33
CA MET A 354 -1.12 -3.04 9.47
C MET A 354 -0.52 -3.26 8.08
N ILE A 355 0.71 -2.78 7.90
CA ILE A 355 1.50 -3.06 6.69
C ILE A 355 2.47 -4.19 7.01
N VAL A 356 2.41 -5.21 6.20
CA VAL A 356 3.14 -6.45 6.35
C VAL A 356 4.24 -6.52 5.29
N ASN A 357 5.45 -6.09 5.66
CA ASN A 357 6.60 -6.01 4.76
C ASN A 357 7.57 -7.20 4.93
N TYR A 358 8.05 -7.75 3.80
CA TYR A 358 9.19 -8.69 3.68
C TYR A 358 9.12 -10.02 4.46
N ALA A 359 7.94 -10.46 4.91
CA ALA A 359 7.84 -11.70 5.66
C ALA A 359 7.08 -12.80 4.92
N TRP A 360 7.79 -13.89 4.62
CA TRP A 360 7.22 -15.23 4.73
C TRP A 360 6.89 -15.43 6.22
N PHE A 361 5.66 -15.14 6.63
CA PHE A 361 5.22 -15.40 8.01
C PHE A 361 5.32 -16.88 8.32
N HIS A 362 5.13 -17.74 7.31
CA HIS A 362 5.12 -19.19 7.46
C HIS A 362 5.30 -19.82 6.07
N TYR A 363 6.38 -20.55 5.83
CA TYR A 363 6.66 -21.20 4.53
C TYR A 363 6.19 -22.67 4.56
N GLY A 364 6.35 -23.35 5.70
CA GLY A 364 5.96 -24.74 5.95
C GLY A 364 4.48 -24.94 6.34
N PHE A 365 3.54 -24.24 5.70
CA PHE A 365 2.17 -24.08 6.18
C PHE A 365 1.41 -25.39 6.51
N SER A 366 0.87 -25.45 7.73
CA SER A 366 -0.24 -26.32 8.10
C SER A 366 -1.43 -26.04 7.19
N SER A 367 -1.97 -27.01 6.45
CA SER A 367 -3.18 -26.84 5.59
C SER A 367 -4.43 -26.30 6.33
N LYS A 368 -4.33 -26.15 7.65
CA LYS A 368 -5.40 -25.71 8.56
C LYS A 368 -5.29 -24.25 9.00
N LEU A 369 -4.33 -23.46 8.50
CA LEU A 369 -4.17 -22.07 8.90
C LEU A 369 -5.29 -21.16 8.36
N PHE A 370 -5.83 -20.33 9.24
CA PHE A 370 -6.75 -19.23 8.97
C PHE A 370 -6.14 -17.90 9.43
N LEU A 371 -6.38 -16.83 8.67
CA LEU A 371 -6.04 -15.47 9.07
C LEU A 371 -7.32 -14.70 9.38
N SER A 372 -7.40 -14.05 10.53
CA SER A 372 -8.57 -13.28 10.95
C SER A 372 -8.25 -11.79 10.96
N PHE A 373 -9.14 -11.00 10.36
CA PHE A 373 -8.99 -9.57 10.17
C PHE A 373 -10.25 -8.83 10.63
N THR A 374 -10.05 -7.78 11.41
CA THR A 374 -11.10 -6.80 11.75
C THR A 374 -10.91 -5.46 11.04
N CYS A 375 -9.73 -5.25 10.44
CA CYS A 375 -9.37 -4.11 9.60
C CYS A 375 -8.61 -4.60 8.36
N LYS A 376 -8.52 -3.78 7.30
CA LYS A 376 -7.71 -4.09 6.10
C LYS A 376 -6.22 -4.02 6.46
N SER A 377 -5.49 -5.10 6.15
CA SER A 377 -4.03 -5.15 6.24
C SER A 377 -3.41 -5.26 4.85
N LEU A 378 -2.32 -4.55 4.60
CA LEU A 378 -1.62 -4.55 3.31
C LEU A 378 -0.40 -5.44 3.38
N PHE A 379 -0.15 -6.19 2.31
CA PHE A 379 0.91 -7.19 2.23
C PHE A 379 1.90 -6.86 1.10
N SER A 380 3.19 -7.03 1.36
CA SER A 380 4.22 -7.01 0.32
C SER A 380 4.13 -8.26 -0.56
N TYR A 381 4.77 -8.19 -1.74
CA TYR A 381 4.95 -9.34 -2.61
C TYR A 381 5.58 -10.51 -1.83
N ASP A 382 5.11 -11.73 -2.10
CA ASP A 382 5.44 -13.00 -1.43
C ASP A 382 5.01 -13.18 0.04
N ALA A 383 4.32 -12.23 0.69
CA ALA A 383 3.94 -12.41 2.10
C ALA A 383 2.97 -13.59 2.32
N ILE A 384 2.17 -13.88 1.30
CA ILE A 384 1.27 -15.04 1.24
C ILE A 384 1.80 -15.98 0.15
N VAL A 385 2.47 -17.07 0.54
CA VAL A 385 3.08 -18.01 -0.43
C VAL A 385 2.13 -19.11 -0.93
N ARG A 386 0.90 -19.18 -0.39
CA ARG A 386 -0.18 -20.04 -0.90
C ARG A 386 -1.56 -19.46 -0.57
N ASN A 387 -2.57 -19.89 -1.31
CA ASN A 387 -3.96 -19.55 -1.00
C ASN A 387 -4.31 -19.98 0.43
N THR A 388 -4.76 -19.04 1.25
CA THR A 388 -5.00 -19.25 2.68
C THR A 388 -6.40 -18.77 3.04
N LYS A 389 -7.12 -19.52 3.88
CA LYS A 389 -8.46 -19.13 4.32
C LYS A 389 -8.38 -17.88 5.19
N VAL A 390 -9.34 -16.97 5.01
CA VAL A 390 -9.42 -15.75 5.80
C VAL A 390 -10.81 -15.55 6.38
N LEU A 391 -10.87 -14.93 7.56
CA LEU A 391 -12.09 -14.42 8.17
C LEU A 391 -11.96 -12.89 8.21
N ILE A 392 -12.91 -12.17 7.61
CA ILE A 392 -12.89 -10.71 7.57
C ILE A 392 -14.21 -10.20 8.16
N SER A 393 -14.16 -9.58 9.33
CA SER A 393 -15.36 -9.32 10.14
C SER A 393 -16.38 -8.37 9.49
N TYR A 394 -15.93 -7.54 8.55
CA TYR A 394 -16.77 -6.57 7.85
C TYR A 394 -17.20 -7.05 6.44
N ILE A 395 -16.90 -8.29 6.06
CA ILE A 395 -17.35 -8.92 4.81
C ILE A 395 -18.27 -10.08 5.17
N ASN A 396 -19.53 -10.01 4.73
CA ASN A 396 -20.53 -11.06 4.98
C ASN A 396 -20.39 -12.22 3.98
N GLU A 397 -19.25 -12.92 4.01
CA GLU A 397 -18.96 -14.11 3.21
C GLU A 397 -18.23 -15.12 4.09
N SER A 398 -18.68 -16.38 4.08
CA SER A 398 -18.24 -17.38 5.05
C SER A 398 -16.96 -18.11 4.63
N GLU A 399 -16.69 -18.17 3.32
CA GLU A 399 -15.55 -18.88 2.78
C GLU A 399 -14.69 -17.98 1.89
N LEU A 400 -13.89 -17.13 2.52
CA LEU A 400 -12.92 -16.28 1.85
C LEU A 400 -11.52 -16.90 1.86
N ILE A 401 -10.76 -16.59 0.83
CA ILE A 401 -9.34 -16.88 0.72
C ILE A 401 -8.57 -15.61 0.36
N ILE A 402 -7.35 -15.49 0.87
CA ILE A 402 -6.32 -14.60 0.31
C ILE A 402 -5.42 -15.42 -0.59
N THR A 403 -5.27 -14.99 -1.84
CA THR A 403 -4.41 -15.66 -2.83
C THR A 403 -2.95 -15.21 -2.73
N THR A 404 -2.04 -15.90 -3.42
CA THR A 404 -0.63 -15.48 -3.52
C THR A 404 -0.45 -14.13 -4.20
N ASN A 405 -1.40 -13.74 -5.06
CA ASN A 405 -1.46 -12.41 -5.68
C ASN A 405 -2.22 -11.39 -4.81
N LEU A 406 -2.51 -11.73 -3.55
CA LEU A 406 -3.09 -10.83 -2.54
C LEU A 406 -4.52 -10.36 -2.86
N PHE A 407 -5.24 -11.12 -3.70
CA PHE A 407 -6.68 -10.98 -3.87
C PHE A 407 -7.42 -11.70 -2.76
N ILE A 408 -8.45 -11.05 -2.23
CA ILE A 408 -9.49 -11.64 -1.39
C ILE A 408 -10.59 -12.16 -2.31
N LEU A 409 -10.74 -13.48 -2.38
CA LEU A 409 -11.74 -14.16 -3.22
C LEU A 409 -12.63 -15.05 -2.36
N ASN A 410 -13.82 -15.40 -2.85
CA ASN A 410 -14.55 -16.55 -2.30
C ASN A 410 -13.88 -17.89 -2.67
N ALA A 411 -14.31 -18.99 -2.04
CA ALA A 411 -13.72 -20.31 -2.20
C ALA A 411 -13.65 -20.83 -3.66
N ASN A 412 -14.67 -20.55 -4.48
CA ASN A 412 -14.68 -20.92 -5.89
C ASN A 412 -13.96 -19.92 -6.82
N GLN A 413 -13.42 -18.83 -6.26
CA GLN A 413 -12.63 -17.80 -6.95
C GLN A 413 -13.40 -17.07 -8.07
N THR A 414 -14.72 -16.91 -7.91
CA THR A 414 -15.57 -16.18 -8.87
C THR A 414 -15.90 -14.76 -8.44
N HIS A 415 -15.84 -14.45 -7.15
CA HIS A 415 -16.10 -13.11 -6.61
C HIS A 415 -14.85 -12.54 -5.96
N LEU A 416 -14.45 -11.34 -6.38
CA LEU A 416 -13.29 -10.63 -5.86
C LEU A 416 -13.74 -9.54 -4.89
N TYR A 417 -13.43 -9.72 -3.61
CA TYR A 417 -13.84 -8.86 -2.50
C TYR A 417 -12.81 -7.80 -2.10
N GLY A 418 -11.56 -7.95 -2.53
CA GLY A 418 -10.50 -7.05 -2.13
C GLY A 418 -9.19 -7.30 -2.85
N TYR A 419 -8.41 -6.24 -3.05
CA TYR A 419 -6.97 -6.34 -3.30
C TYR A 419 -6.18 -5.73 -2.15
N TRP A 420 -5.36 -6.55 -1.51
CA TRP A 420 -4.63 -6.21 -0.27
C TRP A 420 -3.11 -6.21 -0.49
N GLY A 421 -2.67 -6.04 -1.74
CA GLY A 421 -1.26 -6.00 -2.09
C GLY A 421 -0.67 -4.60 -2.27
N LEU A 422 0.66 -4.54 -2.16
CA LEU A 422 1.49 -3.37 -2.48
C LEU A 422 2.22 -3.50 -3.83
N SER A 423 2.02 -4.60 -4.57
CA SER A 423 2.69 -4.85 -5.86
C SER A 423 2.18 -3.92 -6.95
N LYS A 424 3.01 -3.63 -7.96
CA LYS A 424 2.71 -2.71 -9.08
C LYS A 424 2.01 -3.37 -10.27
N ILE A 425 1.88 -4.70 -10.27
CA ILE A 425 1.26 -5.43 -11.37
C ILE A 425 0.15 -6.29 -10.80
N ILE A 426 -1.08 -5.98 -11.18
CA ILE A 426 -2.28 -6.74 -10.82
C ILE A 426 -2.83 -7.38 -12.09
N ARG A 427 -2.97 -8.72 -12.06
CA ARG A 427 -3.70 -9.47 -13.07
C ARG A 427 -4.83 -10.25 -12.43
N ILE A 428 -6.07 -9.85 -12.70
CA ILE A 428 -7.28 -10.47 -12.16
C ILE A 428 -7.48 -11.85 -12.81
N PRO A 429 -7.67 -12.92 -12.02
CA PRO A 429 -7.84 -14.29 -12.54
C PRO A 429 -9.04 -14.44 -13.47
N LYS A 430 -8.94 -15.31 -14.49
CA LYS A 430 -10.01 -15.52 -15.49
C LYS A 430 -11.32 -16.06 -14.88
N SER A 431 -11.23 -16.71 -13.73
CA SER A 431 -12.37 -17.27 -12.99
C SER A 431 -13.25 -16.20 -12.34
N VAL A 432 -12.72 -14.99 -12.13
CA VAL A 432 -13.47 -13.88 -11.52
C VAL A 432 -14.56 -13.42 -12.49
N THR A 433 -15.81 -13.56 -12.07
CA THR A 433 -17.00 -13.10 -12.78
C THR A 433 -17.53 -11.79 -12.20
N ILE A 434 -17.29 -11.51 -10.92
CA ILE A 434 -17.76 -10.27 -10.26
C ILE A 434 -16.63 -9.65 -9.44
N ILE A 435 -16.38 -8.36 -9.66
CA ILE A 435 -15.61 -7.51 -8.74
C ILE A 435 -16.61 -6.88 -7.78
N LYS A 436 -16.52 -7.25 -6.50
CA LYS A 436 -17.48 -6.85 -5.46
C LYS A 436 -17.28 -5.41 -5.01
N GLU A 437 -18.25 -4.94 -4.23
CA GLU A 437 -18.27 -3.61 -3.64
C GLU A 437 -16.96 -3.28 -2.92
N ARG A 438 -16.40 -2.09 -3.21
CA ARG A 438 -15.15 -1.56 -2.62
C ARG A 438 -13.89 -2.42 -2.80
N ALA A 439 -13.91 -3.44 -3.67
CA ALA A 439 -12.80 -4.38 -3.83
C ALA A 439 -11.43 -3.71 -4.10
N PHE A 440 -11.43 -2.62 -4.86
CA PHE A 440 -10.26 -1.80 -5.18
C PHE A 440 -10.44 -0.35 -4.69
N GLU A 441 -11.31 -0.05 -3.72
CA GLU A 441 -11.47 1.32 -3.23
C GLU A 441 -10.12 1.84 -2.69
N ASN A 442 -9.76 3.07 -3.09
CA ASN A 442 -8.45 3.70 -2.81
C ASN A 442 -7.24 2.91 -3.32
N CYS A 443 -7.40 2.09 -4.37
CA CYS A 443 -6.29 1.34 -4.92
C CYS A 443 -5.29 2.25 -5.66
N ASP A 444 -4.00 2.01 -5.43
CA ASP A 444 -2.91 2.85 -5.93
C ASP A 444 -2.33 2.37 -7.28
N GLN A 445 -2.99 1.43 -7.95
CA GLN A 445 -2.51 0.93 -9.23
C GLN A 445 -2.67 1.94 -10.36
N THR A 446 -1.73 1.90 -11.30
CA THR A 446 -1.83 2.66 -12.56
C THR A 446 -2.69 1.96 -13.62
N SER A 447 -2.79 0.63 -13.56
CA SER A 447 -3.54 -0.19 -14.51
C SER A 447 -4.04 -1.48 -13.86
N ILE A 448 -5.11 -2.04 -14.41
CA ILE A 448 -5.68 -3.33 -14.01
C ILE A 448 -5.67 -4.25 -15.22
N ASP A 449 -4.94 -5.36 -15.12
CA ASP A 449 -4.92 -6.39 -16.17
C ASP A 449 -5.86 -7.54 -15.81
N PHE A 450 -6.28 -8.28 -16.84
CA PHE A 450 -7.08 -9.49 -16.71
C PHE A 450 -6.36 -10.66 -17.37
N GLU A 451 -6.52 -11.87 -16.84
CA GLU A 451 -6.07 -13.08 -17.54
C GLU A 451 -6.82 -13.30 -18.85
N THR A 452 -6.18 -13.98 -19.80
CA THR A 452 -6.79 -14.37 -21.08
C THR A 452 -8.07 -15.17 -20.85
N SER A 453 -9.12 -14.84 -21.61
CA SER A 453 -10.44 -15.47 -21.52
C SER A 453 -11.19 -15.18 -20.20
N SER A 454 -10.91 -14.04 -19.54
CA SER A 454 -11.69 -13.56 -18.40
C SER A 454 -13.19 -13.53 -18.68
N GLN A 455 -13.97 -13.91 -17.67
CA GLN A 455 -15.44 -14.00 -17.72
C GLN A 455 -16.11 -12.94 -16.83
N LEU A 456 -15.44 -11.80 -16.57
CA LEU A 456 -16.01 -10.72 -15.77
C LEU A 456 -17.34 -10.24 -16.38
N SER A 457 -18.41 -10.35 -15.60
CA SER A 457 -19.76 -9.93 -15.95
C SER A 457 -20.21 -8.67 -15.21
N GLU A 458 -19.66 -8.40 -14.03
CA GLU A 458 -20.11 -7.29 -13.19
C GLU A 458 -18.99 -6.61 -12.40
N ILE A 459 -19.04 -5.28 -12.35
CA ILE A 459 -18.27 -4.43 -11.44
C ILE A 459 -19.27 -3.78 -10.50
N ASP A 460 -19.22 -4.12 -9.21
CA ASP A 460 -20.15 -3.63 -8.20
C ASP A 460 -19.90 -2.16 -7.79
N ASN A 461 -20.78 -1.65 -6.93
CA ASN A 461 -20.73 -0.29 -6.42
C ASN A 461 -19.39 0.04 -5.74
N TYR A 462 -18.88 1.25 -5.96
CA TYR A 462 -17.64 1.75 -5.34
C TYR A 462 -16.39 0.89 -5.62
N ALA A 463 -16.44 -0.08 -6.55
CA ALA A 463 -15.40 -1.09 -6.73
C ALA A 463 -14.01 -0.51 -6.93
N PHE A 464 -13.89 0.57 -7.70
CA PHE A 464 -12.65 1.32 -7.99
C PHE A 464 -12.73 2.78 -7.50
N ARG A 465 -13.61 3.09 -6.55
CA ARG A 465 -13.77 4.47 -6.07
C ARG A 465 -12.45 5.02 -5.52
N ASN A 466 -12.14 6.26 -5.87
CA ASN A 466 -10.92 6.96 -5.49
C ASN A 466 -9.61 6.21 -5.86
N CYS A 467 -9.60 5.44 -6.95
CA CYS A 467 -8.36 4.92 -7.55
C CYS A 467 -7.62 6.05 -8.28
N SER A 468 -7.10 7.02 -7.52
CA SER A 468 -6.57 8.28 -8.05
C SER A 468 -5.39 8.12 -9.01
N ASN A 469 -4.67 7.00 -8.98
CA ASN A 469 -3.55 6.71 -9.89
C ASN A 469 -3.92 5.85 -11.11
N LEU A 470 -5.14 5.31 -11.18
CA LEU A 470 -5.59 4.50 -12.30
C LEU A 470 -5.65 5.35 -13.56
N ASN A 471 -4.83 5.01 -14.56
CA ASN A 471 -4.71 5.80 -15.79
C ASN A 471 -5.61 5.29 -16.92
N SER A 472 -5.83 3.97 -16.98
CA SER A 472 -6.66 3.35 -18.01
C SER A 472 -7.35 2.11 -17.46
N PHE A 473 -8.58 1.87 -17.92
CA PHE A 473 -9.30 0.63 -17.65
C PHE A 473 -9.76 0.00 -18.97
N LYS A 474 -9.22 -1.17 -19.30
CA LYS A 474 -9.51 -1.86 -20.56
C LYS A 474 -10.06 -3.24 -20.29
N TYR A 475 -11.32 -3.46 -20.68
CA TYR A 475 -11.96 -4.77 -20.67
C TYR A 475 -12.73 -4.98 -21.97
N THR A 476 -12.12 -5.77 -22.87
CA THR A 476 -12.65 -6.05 -24.22
C THR A 476 -13.42 -7.36 -24.39
N PRO A 477 -13.59 -8.27 -23.40
CA PRO A 477 -14.59 -9.31 -23.52
C PRO A 477 -16.02 -8.73 -23.46
N PRO A 478 -16.98 -9.27 -24.23
CA PRO A 478 -18.36 -8.76 -24.26
C PRO A 478 -19.21 -9.18 -23.05
N SER A 479 -18.66 -9.97 -22.13
CA SER A 479 -19.40 -10.54 -20.99
C SER A 479 -19.82 -9.51 -19.93
N LEU A 480 -19.18 -8.33 -19.88
CA LEU A 480 -19.48 -7.29 -18.89
C LEU A 480 -20.85 -6.67 -19.15
N SER A 481 -21.81 -6.86 -18.24
CA SER A 481 -23.18 -6.34 -18.36
C SER A 481 -23.45 -5.15 -17.45
N LYS A 482 -22.66 -4.95 -16.38
CA LYS A 482 -22.91 -3.88 -15.40
C LYS A 482 -21.64 -3.26 -14.81
N VAL A 483 -21.69 -1.93 -14.71
CA VAL A 483 -20.75 -1.07 -13.97
C VAL A 483 -21.54 -0.30 -12.90
N GLY A 484 -21.26 -0.61 -11.62
CA GLY A 484 -22.03 -0.20 -10.45
C GLY A 484 -21.95 1.28 -10.09
N VAL A 485 -22.77 1.66 -9.11
CA VAL A 485 -22.90 3.04 -8.61
C VAL A 485 -21.57 3.52 -8.06
N GLU A 486 -21.13 4.72 -8.46
CA GLU A 486 -19.85 5.31 -8.03
C GLU A 486 -18.62 4.41 -8.23
N SER A 487 -18.70 3.40 -9.11
CA SER A 487 -17.66 2.38 -9.25
C SER A 487 -16.29 2.93 -9.63
N PHE A 488 -16.20 3.98 -10.45
CA PHE A 488 -14.96 4.68 -10.83
C PHE A 488 -14.96 6.15 -10.35
N LYS A 489 -15.82 6.51 -9.40
CA LYS A 489 -15.90 7.87 -8.87
C LYS A 489 -14.53 8.32 -8.33
N ASP A 490 -14.17 9.57 -8.60
CA ASP A 490 -12.91 10.20 -8.19
C ASP A 490 -11.64 9.48 -8.73
N CYS A 491 -11.75 8.74 -9.84
CA CYS A 491 -10.57 8.24 -10.58
C CYS A 491 -9.96 9.37 -11.42
N ILE A 492 -9.38 10.37 -10.76
CA ILE A 492 -9.01 11.66 -11.36
C ILE A 492 -7.99 11.58 -12.51
N ARG A 493 -7.16 10.52 -12.57
CA ARG A 493 -6.15 10.28 -13.62
C ARG A 493 -6.60 9.32 -14.72
N LEU A 494 -7.84 8.83 -14.66
CA LEU A 494 -8.40 7.90 -15.63
C LEU A 494 -8.62 8.62 -16.96
N VAL A 495 -7.76 8.35 -17.94
CA VAL A 495 -7.77 9.00 -19.26
C VAL A 495 -8.73 8.30 -20.23
N SER A 496 -8.77 6.96 -20.16
CA SER A 496 -9.54 6.15 -21.10
C SER A 496 -10.15 4.92 -20.44
N VAL A 497 -11.40 4.67 -20.79
CA VAL A 497 -12.14 3.45 -20.44
C VAL A 497 -12.61 2.79 -21.73
N SER A 498 -12.37 1.49 -21.88
CA SER A 498 -12.73 0.74 -23.08
C SER A 498 -13.54 -0.49 -22.72
N PHE A 499 -14.80 -0.48 -23.13
CA PHE A 499 -15.74 -1.61 -23.08
C PHE A 499 -16.28 -1.90 -24.47
N VAL A 500 -16.46 -3.18 -24.81
CA VAL A 500 -17.05 -3.61 -26.09
C VAL A 500 -18.48 -4.17 -25.95
N SER A 501 -18.95 -4.34 -24.72
CA SER A 501 -20.28 -4.88 -24.46
C SER A 501 -21.35 -3.91 -24.97
N THR A 502 -22.30 -4.44 -25.75
CA THR A 502 -23.42 -3.67 -26.31
C THR A 502 -24.56 -3.48 -25.33
N ASP A 503 -24.63 -4.33 -24.30
CA ASP A 503 -25.70 -4.35 -23.29
C ASP A 503 -25.22 -3.80 -21.94
N LEU A 504 -24.14 -3.00 -21.95
CA LEU A 504 -23.51 -2.49 -20.74
C LEU A 504 -24.38 -1.44 -20.04
N LEU A 505 -24.83 -1.77 -18.83
CA LEU A 505 -25.50 -0.85 -17.94
C LEU A 505 -24.48 -0.10 -17.06
N VAL A 506 -24.42 1.21 -17.22
CA VAL A 506 -23.58 2.10 -16.41
C VAL A 506 -24.46 2.84 -15.40
N MET A 507 -24.25 2.57 -14.11
CA MET A 507 -25.09 3.06 -13.01
C MET A 507 -24.81 4.53 -12.63
N ASN A 508 -25.63 5.07 -11.72
CA ASN A 508 -25.50 6.43 -11.20
C ASN A 508 -24.07 6.74 -10.74
N ASN A 509 -23.58 7.94 -11.09
CA ASN A 509 -22.29 8.47 -10.64
C ASN A 509 -21.06 7.59 -10.95
N ALA A 510 -21.18 6.59 -11.83
CA ALA A 510 -20.12 5.60 -12.06
C ALA A 510 -18.76 6.23 -12.40
N PHE A 511 -18.74 7.32 -13.17
CA PHE A 511 -17.52 8.04 -13.57
C PHE A 511 -17.49 9.48 -13.04
N GLU A 512 -18.21 9.79 -11.96
CA GLU A 512 -18.20 11.13 -11.36
C GLU A 512 -16.76 11.57 -11.01
N ASN A 513 -16.40 12.81 -11.33
CA ASN A 513 -15.09 13.40 -11.10
C ASN A 513 -13.91 12.63 -11.73
N CYS A 514 -14.13 11.89 -12.82
CA CYS A 514 -13.05 11.38 -13.67
C CYS A 514 -12.47 12.52 -14.53
N ILE A 515 -11.76 13.46 -13.89
CA ILE A 515 -11.31 14.74 -14.48
C ILE A 515 -10.53 14.55 -15.78
N SER A 516 -9.67 13.53 -15.85
CA SER A 516 -8.81 13.26 -17.01
C SER A 516 -9.49 12.48 -18.14
N LEU A 517 -10.72 12.02 -17.96
CA LEU A 517 -11.40 11.15 -18.92
C LEU A 517 -11.70 11.92 -20.21
N VAL A 518 -11.14 11.48 -21.33
CA VAL A 518 -11.26 12.22 -22.61
C VAL A 518 -12.42 11.72 -23.46
N ASN A 519 -12.62 10.40 -23.52
CA ASN A 519 -13.57 9.74 -24.41
C ASN A 519 -14.28 8.58 -23.71
N PHE A 520 -15.57 8.39 -24.02
CA PHE A 520 -16.34 7.21 -23.62
C PHE A 520 -17.30 6.79 -24.74
N SER A 521 -17.40 5.49 -25.02
CA SER A 521 -18.26 4.94 -26.09
C SER A 521 -19.08 3.73 -25.63
N ASN A 522 -20.12 3.40 -26.38
CA ASN A 522 -20.98 2.22 -26.19
C ASN A 522 -21.82 2.25 -24.90
N ILE A 523 -22.49 3.37 -24.62
CA ILE A 523 -23.34 3.52 -23.43
C ILE A 523 -24.80 3.16 -23.78
N LEU A 524 -25.37 2.19 -23.07
CA LEU A 524 -26.80 1.84 -23.18
C LEU A 524 -27.68 2.77 -22.33
N SER A 525 -27.22 3.21 -21.16
CA SER A 525 -27.99 4.05 -20.23
C SER A 525 -27.15 5.18 -19.64
N ILE A 526 -27.59 6.44 -19.79
CA ILE A 526 -26.97 7.59 -19.10
C ILE A 526 -27.78 7.90 -17.86
N LEU A 527 -27.38 7.30 -16.76
CA LEU A 527 -27.99 7.50 -15.46
C LEU A 527 -27.50 8.79 -14.75
N ASP A 528 -28.11 9.11 -13.62
CA ASP A 528 -27.87 10.36 -12.89
C ASP A 528 -26.38 10.52 -12.52
N GLY A 529 -25.83 11.72 -12.75
CA GLY A 529 -24.46 12.08 -12.39
C GLY A 529 -23.34 11.25 -13.04
N CYS A 530 -23.65 10.37 -14.00
CA CYS A 530 -22.72 9.35 -14.50
C CYS A 530 -21.34 9.90 -14.91
N PHE A 531 -21.30 11.07 -15.57
CA PHE A 531 -20.08 11.76 -16.00
C PHE A 531 -19.96 13.18 -15.40
N SER A 532 -20.65 13.45 -14.29
CA SER A 532 -20.56 14.75 -13.61
C SER A 532 -19.11 15.04 -13.22
N GLY A 533 -18.58 16.21 -13.57
CA GLY A 533 -17.20 16.61 -13.25
C GLY A 533 -16.12 15.99 -14.15
N CYS A 534 -16.48 15.33 -15.25
CA CYS A 534 -15.52 14.87 -16.27
C CYS A 534 -15.03 16.06 -17.12
N ILE A 535 -14.15 16.87 -16.56
CA ILE A 535 -13.72 18.17 -17.12
C ILE A 535 -13.13 18.04 -18.53
N ASN A 536 -12.34 16.99 -18.80
CA ASN A 536 -11.66 16.78 -20.09
C ASN A 536 -12.48 15.94 -21.10
N LEU A 537 -13.72 15.58 -20.77
CA LEU A 537 -14.55 14.76 -21.67
C LEU A 537 -14.91 15.57 -22.92
N THR A 538 -14.44 15.14 -24.08
CA THR A 538 -14.66 15.83 -25.36
C THR A 538 -15.66 15.11 -26.25
N HIS A 539 -15.68 13.77 -26.22
CA HIS A 539 -16.53 12.95 -27.06
C HIS A 539 -17.24 11.88 -26.26
N ILE A 540 -18.54 11.74 -26.51
CA ILE A 540 -19.37 10.66 -25.99
C ILE A 540 -20.24 10.08 -27.09
N ASN A 541 -20.32 8.75 -27.14
CA ASN A 541 -21.21 8.03 -28.06
C ASN A 541 -22.33 7.31 -27.28
N ILE A 542 -23.57 7.75 -27.51
CA ILE A 542 -24.79 7.20 -26.89
C ILE A 542 -25.46 6.25 -27.89
N LEU A 543 -25.78 5.03 -27.48
CA LEU A 543 -26.44 4.05 -28.36
C LEU A 543 -27.96 4.33 -28.46
N ASP A 544 -28.56 3.94 -29.59
CA ASP A 544 -30.00 4.07 -29.92
C ASP A 544 -30.97 3.27 -29.03
N ASN A 545 -30.49 2.68 -27.92
CA ASN A 545 -31.32 2.01 -26.93
C ASN A 545 -31.48 2.82 -25.63
N SER A 546 -30.77 3.95 -25.52
CA SER A 546 -30.87 4.79 -24.33
C SER A 546 -32.19 5.56 -24.31
N ARG A 547 -32.91 5.50 -23.19
CA ARG A 547 -34.21 6.19 -23.02
C ARG A 547 -34.11 7.52 -22.28
N PHE A 548 -33.02 7.73 -21.55
CA PHE A 548 -32.91 8.90 -20.67
C PHE A 548 -31.47 9.42 -20.63
N ILE A 549 -31.36 10.74 -20.54
CA ILE A 549 -30.18 11.44 -20.07
C ILE A 549 -30.50 11.92 -18.65
N GLY A 550 -29.86 11.27 -17.67
CA GLY A 550 -30.10 11.47 -16.25
C GLY A 550 -29.77 12.87 -15.75
N SER A 551 -30.26 13.18 -14.55
CA SER A 551 -30.02 14.45 -13.85
C SER A 551 -28.53 14.64 -13.62
N GLN A 552 -28.01 15.83 -13.92
CA GLN A 552 -26.59 16.20 -13.74
C GLN A 552 -25.58 15.26 -14.45
N SER A 553 -26.01 14.43 -15.40
CA SER A 553 -25.19 13.40 -16.03
C SER A 553 -23.90 13.92 -16.69
N PHE A 554 -23.90 15.13 -17.25
CA PHE A 554 -22.75 15.83 -17.81
C PHE A 554 -22.46 17.17 -17.13
N LYS A 555 -22.92 17.36 -15.88
CA LYS A 555 -22.66 18.59 -15.14
C LYS A 555 -21.16 18.87 -15.08
N ASN A 556 -20.75 20.10 -15.37
CA ASN A 556 -19.36 20.56 -15.35
C ASN A 556 -18.43 19.81 -16.33
N CYS A 557 -18.95 19.20 -17.41
CA CYS A 557 -18.13 18.69 -18.52
C CYS A 557 -17.64 19.84 -19.42
N TYR A 558 -16.68 20.62 -18.91
CA TYR A 558 -16.26 21.86 -19.55
C TYR A 558 -15.66 21.69 -20.95
N SER A 559 -15.11 20.53 -21.30
CA SER A 559 -14.49 20.27 -22.61
C SER A 559 -15.43 19.64 -23.64
N LEU A 560 -16.68 19.36 -23.29
CA LEU A 560 -17.63 18.72 -24.20
C LEU A 560 -18.04 19.72 -25.28
N GLU A 561 -17.66 19.49 -26.54
CA GLU A 561 -17.91 20.43 -27.64
C GLU A 561 -19.21 20.15 -28.41
N SER A 562 -19.57 18.89 -28.54
CA SER A 562 -20.79 18.48 -29.22
C SER A 562 -21.35 17.18 -28.63
N ILE A 563 -22.66 16.99 -28.79
CA ILE A 563 -23.32 15.73 -28.43
C ILE A 563 -24.39 15.37 -29.44
N VAL A 564 -24.47 14.07 -29.75
CA VAL A 564 -25.54 13.50 -30.57
C VAL A 564 -26.57 12.85 -29.65
N ILE A 565 -27.82 13.26 -29.77
CA ILE A 565 -28.96 12.73 -29.04
C ILE A 565 -29.68 11.71 -29.95
N PRO A 566 -29.63 10.40 -29.62
CA PRO A 566 -30.26 9.37 -30.45
C PRO A 566 -31.79 9.43 -30.43
N SER A 567 -32.43 8.76 -31.39
CA SER A 567 -33.88 8.83 -31.62
C SER A 567 -34.71 8.18 -30.50
N SER A 568 -34.08 7.32 -29.70
CA SER A 568 -34.69 6.59 -28.58
C SER A 568 -34.82 7.38 -27.28
N ILE A 569 -34.18 8.54 -27.17
CA ILE A 569 -34.22 9.33 -25.93
C ILE A 569 -35.64 9.87 -25.70
N GLU A 570 -36.23 9.47 -24.58
CA GLU A 570 -37.55 9.90 -24.12
C GLU A 570 -37.45 11.07 -23.14
N THR A 571 -36.38 11.16 -22.34
CA THR A 571 -36.22 12.18 -21.30
C THR A 571 -34.81 12.78 -21.24
N ILE A 572 -34.73 14.11 -21.25
CA ILE A 572 -33.54 14.88 -20.88
C ILE A 572 -33.83 15.59 -19.55
N SER A 573 -33.11 15.19 -18.51
CA SER A 573 -33.43 15.54 -17.12
C SER A 573 -32.89 16.91 -16.71
N GLU A 574 -33.19 17.30 -15.47
CA GLU A 574 -32.74 18.57 -14.89
C GLU A 574 -31.20 18.64 -14.84
N TYR A 575 -30.65 19.78 -15.24
CA TYR A 575 -29.21 20.07 -15.15
C TYR A 575 -28.30 19.07 -15.87
N SER A 576 -28.81 18.27 -16.82
CA SER A 576 -28.03 17.24 -17.51
C SER A 576 -26.75 17.78 -18.15
N PHE A 577 -26.75 19.01 -18.69
CA PHE A 577 -25.60 19.69 -19.28
C PHE A 577 -25.21 20.98 -18.52
N LEU A 578 -25.49 21.02 -17.21
CA LEU A 578 -25.20 22.21 -16.40
C LEU A 578 -23.72 22.59 -16.49
N ASN A 579 -23.43 23.84 -16.87
CA ASN A 579 -22.08 24.39 -17.05
C ASN A 579 -21.21 23.64 -18.08
N CYS A 580 -21.77 23.02 -19.11
CA CYS A 580 -21.00 22.57 -20.28
C CYS A 580 -20.59 23.78 -21.13
N THR A 581 -19.64 24.58 -20.65
CA THR A 581 -19.34 25.91 -21.19
C THR A 581 -18.78 25.92 -22.61
N ASN A 582 -18.18 24.82 -23.08
CA ASN A 582 -17.70 24.68 -24.47
C ASN A 582 -18.66 23.92 -25.39
N LEU A 583 -19.85 23.52 -24.91
CA LEU A 583 -20.83 22.82 -25.74
C LEU A 583 -21.37 23.77 -26.81
N ARG A 584 -21.01 23.52 -28.07
CA ARG A 584 -21.35 24.35 -29.23
C ARG A 584 -22.53 23.81 -30.03
N SER A 585 -22.70 22.48 -30.05
CA SER A 585 -23.71 21.84 -30.89
C SER A 585 -24.38 20.65 -30.19
N ILE A 586 -25.71 20.63 -30.23
CA ILE A 586 -26.53 19.48 -29.85
C ILE A 586 -27.27 18.99 -31.09
N LYS A 587 -26.95 17.76 -31.52
CA LYS A 587 -27.55 17.15 -32.71
C LYS A 587 -28.57 16.10 -32.31
N PHE A 588 -29.84 16.42 -32.49
CA PHE A 588 -30.94 15.47 -32.44
C PHE A 588 -31.07 14.72 -33.78
N ILE A 589 -31.53 13.47 -33.73
CA ILE A 589 -32.06 12.80 -34.93
C ILE A 589 -33.43 13.42 -35.27
N GLU A 590 -33.65 13.71 -36.56
CA GLU A 590 -34.79 14.51 -37.07
C GLU A 590 -36.16 14.06 -36.54
N THR A 591 -36.37 12.76 -36.42
CA THR A 591 -37.54 12.18 -35.76
C THR A 591 -37.09 11.39 -34.54
N ASN A 592 -37.65 11.73 -33.38
CA ASN A 592 -37.25 11.13 -32.11
C ASN A 592 -38.40 10.96 -31.11
N SER A 593 -38.13 10.22 -30.05
CA SER A 593 -39.09 9.77 -29.04
C SER A 593 -39.21 10.72 -27.84
N LEU A 594 -38.69 11.96 -27.93
CA LEU A 594 -38.58 12.85 -26.77
C LEU A 594 -39.96 13.22 -26.19
N LEU A 595 -40.19 12.85 -24.93
CA LEU A 595 -41.39 13.09 -24.14
C LEU A 595 -41.21 14.18 -23.07
N LYS A 596 -39.98 14.39 -22.58
CA LYS A 596 -39.67 15.38 -21.56
C LYS A 596 -38.28 15.98 -21.74
N ILE A 597 -38.20 17.32 -21.70
CA ILE A 597 -36.95 18.05 -21.53
C ILE A 597 -37.10 19.07 -20.40
N SER A 598 -36.13 19.10 -19.50
CA SER A 598 -36.11 20.12 -18.45
C SER A 598 -35.63 21.46 -18.98
N ASN A 599 -36.31 22.55 -18.59
CA ASN A 599 -35.93 23.92 -18.96
C ASN A 599 -34.51 24.30 -18.51
N ASN A 600 -34.02 23.68 -17.43
CA ASN A 600 -32.68 23.95 -16.89
C ASN A 600 -31.61 22.95 -17.38
N SER A 601 -31.94 22.07 -18.33
CA SER A 601 -31.01 21.05 -18.83
C SER A 601 -29.74 21.66 -19.45
N PHE A 602 -29.84 22.85 -20.05
CA PHE A 602 -28.75 23.55 -20.73
C PHE A 602 -28.24 24.80 -19.98
N LEU A 603 -28.55 24.93 -18.70
CA LEU A 603 -28.12 26.09 -17.90
C LEU A 603 -26.58 26.20 -17.89
N GLY A 604 -26.04 27.38 -18.20
CA GLY A 604 -24.59 27.62 -18.27
C GLY A 604 -23.89 27.08 -19.52
N CYS A 605 -24.63 26.56 -20.51
CA CYS A 605 -24.10 26.21 -21.84
C CYS A 605 -23.87 27.48 -22.69
N ASN A 606 -22.94 28.34 -22.28
CA ASN A 606 -22.80 29.68 -22.84
C ASN A 606 -22.22 29.72 -24.26
N SER A 607 -21.66 28.61 -24.76
CA SER A 607 -21.15 28.50 -26.14
C SER A 607 -22.13 27.83 -27.10
N LEU A 608 -23.36 27.51 -26.67
CA LEU A 608 -24.29 26.74 -27.49
C LEU A 608 -24.78 27.57 -28.67
N GLN A 609 -24.29 27.22 -29.87
CA GLN A 609 -24.56 27.92 -31.12
C GLN A 609 -25.62 27.22 -31.97
N ASN A 610 -25.68 25.88 -31.90
CA ASN A 610 -26.52 25.09 -32.78
C ASN A 610 -27.28 24.01 -32.00
N ILE A 611 -28.60 23.99 -32.18
CA ILE A 611 -29.45 22.84 -31.89
C ILE A 611 -30.08 22.43 -33.21
N SER A 612 -29.86 21.18 -33.65
CA SER A 612 -30.40 20.74 -34.93
C SER A 612 -31.92 20.67 -34.90
N ASP A 613 -32.55 20.98 -36.02
CA ASP A 613 -33.99 20.83 -36.18
C ASP A 613 -34.43 19.38 -35.93
N PHE A 614 -35.55 19.23 -35.24
CA PHE A 614 -36.17 17.93 -35.01
C PHE A 614 -37.64 18.07 -34.66
N GLU A 615 -38.38 16.96 -34.77
CA GLU A 615 -39.79 16.87 -34.42
C GLU A 615 -40.04 15.60 -33.57
N SER A 616 -40.77 15.76 -32.46
CA SER A 616 -41.30 14.67 -31.63
C SER A 616 -42.79 14.88 -31.33
N ASN A 617 -43.42 13.94 -30.62
CA ASN A 617 -44.82 14.09 -30.19
C ASN A 617 -45.05 15.29 -29.27
N LYS A 618 -44.04 15.71 -28.50
CA LYS A 618 -44.16 16.76 -27.48
C LYS A 618 -43.25 17.96 -27.70
N TYR A 619 -42.23 17.86 -28.54
CA TYR A 619 -41.28 18.93 -28.77
C TYR A 619 -40.97 19.09 -30.25
N ARG A 620 -40.51 20.27 -30.62
CA ARG A 620 -39.86 20.52 -31.90
C ARG A 620 -38.78 21.56 -31.75
N CYS A 621 -37.73 21.47 -32.56
CA CYS A 621 -36.71 22.50 -32.68
C CYS A 621 -36.71 23.04 -34.10
N ILE A 622 -36.75 24.37 -34.23
CA ILE A 622 -36.61 25.09 -35.49
C ILE A 622 -35.69 26.27 -35.24
N ASP A 623 -34.66 26.43 -36.07
CA ASP A 623 -33.73 27.57 -36.02
C ASP A 623 -33.20 27.80 -34.58
N ASN A 624 -32.62 26.74 -34.00
CA ASN A 624 -32.05 26.74 -32.65
C ASN A 624 -33.03 27.04 -31.50
N THR A 625 -34.33 27.08 -31.79
CA THR A 625 -35.39 27.40 -30.84
C THR A 625 -36.22 26.17 -30.55
N LEU A 626 -36.29 25.79 -29.28
CA LEU A 626 -37.01 24.63 -28.80
C LEU A 626 -38.41 25.02 -28.33
N TYR A 627 -39.40 24.29 -28.84
CA TYR A 627 -40.82 24.46 -28.53
C TYR A 627 -41.38 23.19 -27.89
N TYR A 628 -42.24 23.37 -26.88
CA TYR A 628 -43.12 22.34 -26.34
C TYR A 628 -44.50 22.42 -27.01
N LYS A 629 -44.99 21.31 -27.53
CA LYS A 629 -46.29 21.22 -28.18
C LYS A 629 -47.41 21.07 -27.16
N ASN A 630 -48.28 22.06 -27.10
CA ASN A 630 -49.50 22.03 -26.30
C ASN A 630 -50.75 22.04 -27.20
N GLU A 631 -51.86 21.50 -26.72
CA GLU A 631 -53.14 21.44 -27.45
C GLU A 631 -53.66 22.84 -27.82
N THR A 632 -53.30 23.85 -27.03
CA THR A 632 -53.66 25.26 -27.22
C THR A 632 -52.61 26.06 -28.01
N GLY A 633 -51.61 25.39 -28.58
CA GLY A 633 -50.51 25.96 -29.36
C GLY A 633 -49.16 25.89 -28.66
N ASP A 634 -48.07 26.08 -29.41
CA ASP A 634 -46.72 25.74 -28.94
C ASP A 634 -46.16 26.74 -27.92
N TYR A 635 -45.31 26.26 -27.00
CA TYR A 635 -44.68 27.05 -25.95
C TYR A 635 -43.19 27.12 -26.27
N LEU A 636 -42.63 28.31 -26.45
CA LEU A 636 -41.20 28.51 -26.64
C LEU A 636 -40.52 28.35 -25.29
N ILE A 637 -39.70 27.30 -25.14
CA ILE A 637 -39.09 26.94 -23.84
C ILE A 637 -37.61 27.26 -23.75
N TYR A 638 -36.88 27.28 -24.88
CA TYR A 638 -35.45 27.58 -24.90
C TYR A 638 -34.98 28.05 -26.28
N HIS A 639 -34.08 29.03 -26.32
CA HIS A 639 -33.32 29.40 -27.51
C HIS A 639 -31.82 29.29 -27.21
N ALA A 640 -31.03 28.79 -28.16
CA ALA A 640 -29.59 28.62 -27.98
C ALA A 640 -28.90 29.96 -27.63
N THR A 641 -28.22 30.00 -26.50
CA THR A 641 -27.67 31.23 -25.87
C THR A 641 -26.69 31.99 -26.77
N SER A 642 -25.88 31.26 -27.53
CA SER A 642 -24.86 31.77 -28.44
C SER A 642 -25.23 31.53 -29.91
N SER A 643 -26.51 31.34 -30.23
CA SER A 643 -26.95 31.23 -31.63
C SER A 643 -26.38 32.36 -32.49
N LEU A 644 -26.13 32.08 -33.77
CA LEU A 644 -25.73 33.11 -34.75
C LEU A 644 -26.92 33.94 -35.26
N ASP A 645 -28.14 33.62 -34.81
CA ASP A 645 -29.37 34.30 -35.18
C ASP A 645 -29.38 35.75 -34.69
N LYS A 646 -29.38 36.71 -35.62
CA LYS A 646 -29.48 38.14 -35.31
C LYS A 646 -30.92 38.63 -35.21
N THR A 647 -31.82 37.98 -35.96
CA THR A 647 -33.24 38.31 -36.05
C THR A 647 -34.03 37.03 -35.89
N LEU A 648 -35.04 37.04 -35.03
CA LEU A 648 -35.92 35.89 -34.78
C LEU A 648 -37.38 36.27 -34.99
N PHE A 649 -38.13 35.41 -35.69
CA PHE A 649 -39.57 35.53 -35.85
C PHE A 649 -40.25 34.51 -34.93
N ILE A 650 -40.98 35.01 -33.93
CA ILE A 650 -41.61 34.17 -32.91
C ILE A 650 -43.05 33.87 -33.33
N ASN A 651 -43.36 32.57 -33.42
CA ASN A 651 -44.70 32.04 -33.67
C ASN A 651 -45.00 30.92 -32.66
N CYS A 652 -45.46 31.30 -31.48
CA CYS A 652 -45.83 30.40 -30.38
C CYS A 652 -46.92 31.06 -29.53
N SER A 653 -47.65 30.28 -28.73
CA SER A 653 -48.67 30.79 -27.80
C SER A 653 -48.07 31.41 -26.54
N VAL A 654 -47.00 30.83 -25.99
CA VAL A 654 -46.37 31.29 -24.75
C VAL A 654 -44.85 31.36 -24.90
N ILE A 655 -44.23 32.44 -24.44
CA ILE A 655 -42.78 32.52 -24.23
C ILE A 655 -42.51 32.22 -22.75
N CYS A 656 -41.90 31.06 -22.47
CA CYS A 656 -41.72 30.60 -21.10
C CYS A 656 -40.60 31.34 -20.36
N SER A 657 -40.57 31.14 -19.05
CA SER A 657 -39.56 31.70 -18.15
C SER A 657 -38.16 31.23 -18.55
N TYR A 658 -37.19 32.14 -18.63
CA TYR A 658 -35.78 31.89 -19.01
C TYR A 658 -35.55 31.35 -20.42
N SER A 659 -36.54 31.39 -21.32
CA SER A 659 -36.36 30.86 -22.67
C SER A 659 -35.31 31.60 -23.49
N PHE A 660 -35.09 32.88 -23.22
CA PHE A 660 -33.98 33.68 -23.73
C PHE A 660 -33.09 34.14 -22.57
N ASN A 661 -32.36 33.20 -21.97
CA ASN A 661 -31.40 33.51 -20.91
C ASN A 661 -29.99 33.72 -21.50
N GLU A 662 -29.43 34.92 -21.34
CA GLU A 662 -28.11 35.32 -21.85
C GLU A 662 -27.97 35.25 -23.39
N CYS A 663 -29.09 35.29 -24.12
CA CYS A 663 -29.13 35.33 -25.58
C CYS A 663 -28.63 36.69 -26.11
N ASN A 664 -27.32 36.86 -26.20
CA ASN A 664 -26.67 38.14 -26.51
C ASN A 664 -26.36 38.33 -28.00
N ASN A 665 -26.65 37.36 -28.86
CA ASN A 665 -26.47 37.51 -30.32
C ASN A 665 -27.72 37.97 -31.05
N ILE A 666 -28.88 37.93 -30.39
CA ILE A 666 -30.15 38.38 -30.96
C ILE A 666 -30.29 39.89 -30.77
N TYR A 667 -30.50 40.59 -31.89
CA TYR A 667 -30.73 42.04 -31.93
C TYR A 667 -32.21 42.37 -32.11
N ASN A 668 -32.92 41.56 -32.90
CA ASN A 668 -34.28 41.82 -33.32
C ASN A 668 -35.17 40.62 -33.05
N ILE A 669 -36.28 40.84 -32.37
CA ILE A 669 -37.33 39.83 -32.17
C ILE A 669 -38.63 40.39 -32.75
N THR A 670 -39.26 39.62 -33.63
CA THR A 670 -40.58 39.96 -34.17
C THR A 670 -41.57 38.89 -33.76
N ILE A 671 -42.49 39.24 -32.86
CA ILE A 671 -43.65 38.42 -32.52
C ILE A 671 -44.67 38.58 -33.65
N LEU A 672 -45.06 37.47 -34.29
CA LEU A 672 -46.04 37.51 -35.37
C LEU A 672 -47.44 37.87 -34.84
N PRO A 673 -48.30 38.56 -35.61
CA PRO A 673 -49.68 38.80 -35.21
C PRO A 673 -50.43 37.48 -34.92
N ASN A 674 -51.34 37.48 -33.93
CA ASN A 674 -52.14 36.32 -33.54
C ASN A 674 -51.32 35.09 -33.10
N SER A 675 -50.12 35.31 -32.52
CA SER A 675 -49.25 34.23 -32.03
C SER A 675 -49.20 34.18 -30.50
N VAL A 676 -48.36 35.01 -29.87
CA VAL A 676 -48.05 34.99 -28.44
C VAL A 676 -49.16 35.66 -27.65
N SER A 677 -49.69 34.98 -26.63
CA SER A 677 -50.64 35.52 -25.64
C SER A 677 -49.99 35.86 -24.29
N LEU A 678 -48.95 35.12 -23.89
CA LEU A 678 -48.27 35.28 -22.61
C LEU A 678 -46.74 35.32 -22.78
N ILE A 679 -46.10 36.30 -22.15
CA ILE A 679 -44.65 36.35 -21.92
C ILE A 679 -44.41 36.21 -20.41
N GLU A 680 -43.78 35.12 -20.00
CA GLU A 680 -43.58 34.82 -18.59
C GLU A 680 -42.44 35.63 -17.95
N LYS A 681 -42.33 35.53 -16.63
CA LYS A 681 -41.28 36.19 -15.84
C LYS A 681 -39.89 35.67 -16.22
N TYR A 682 -38.92 36.59 -16.34
CA TYR A 682 -37.54 36.30 -16.75
C TYR A 682 -37.38 35.64 -18.13
N SER A 683 -38.40 35.68 -19.02
CA SER A 683 -38.28 35.13 -20.39
C SER A 683 -37.07 35.69 -21.15
N PHE A 684 -36.79 36.99 -21.02
CA PHE A 684 -35.62 37.68 -21.55
C PHE A 684 -34.73 38.13 -20.40
N ASN A 685 -33.89 37.22 -19.93
CA ASN A 685 -32.97 37.51 -18.84
C ASN A 685 -31.56 37.74 -19.39
N ASN A 686 -30.98 38.91 -19.09
CA ASN A 686 -29.61 39.24 -19.48
C ASN A 686 -29.35 39.22 -21.00
N CYS A 687 -30.36 39.55 -21.81
CA CYS A 687 -30.27 39.77 -23.26
C CYS A 687 -29.77 41.21 -23.53
N LYS A 688 -28.47 41.43 -23.32
CA LYS A 688 -27.86 42.77 -23.35
C LYS A 688 -27.92 43.45 -24.71
N ASN A 689 -27.98 42.69 -25.79
CA ASN A 689 -27.94 43.21 -27.16
C ASN A 689 -29.30 43.25 -27.87
N LEU A 690 -30.39 42.82 -27.20
CA LEU A 690 -31.74 42.93 -27.75
C LEU A 690 -32.09 44.41 -27.92
N GLN A 691 -32.33 44.83 -29.16
CA GLN A 691 -32.60 46.22 -29.53
C GLN A 691 -34.08 46.45 -29.85
N HIS A 692 -34.69 45.52 -30.59
CA HIS A 692 -36.03 45.70 -31.13
C HIS A 692 -36.92 44.50 -30.80
N ILE A 693 -38.10 44.78 -30.27
CA ILE A 693 -39.18 43.82 -30.05
C ILE A 693 -40.54 44.51 -30.26
N ASN A 694 -41.53 43.82 -30.82
CA ASN A 694 -42.91 44.31 -30.93
C ASN A 694 -43.85 43.58 -29.98
N PHE A 695 -44.93 44.27 -29.60
CA PHE A 695 -46.03 43.79 -28.76
C PHE A 695 -47.35 43.93 -29.55
N PRO A 696 -47.68 42.95 -30.41
CA PRO A 696 -48.95 42.95 -31.15
C PRO A 696 -50.14 42.74 -30.21
N LEU A 697 -51.37 43.02 -30.70
CA LEU A 697 -52.61 42.89 -29.92
C LEU A 697 -52.82 41.49 -29.32
N SER A 698 -52.22 40.46 -29.92
CA SER A 698 -52.30 39.11 -29.40
C SER A 698 -51.58 38.92 -28.08
N VAL A 699 -50.55 39.74 -27.77
CA VAL A 699 -49.81 39.64 -26.49
C VAL A 699 -50.69 40.22 -25.39
N GLU A 700 -51.44 39.37 -24.71
CA GLU A 700 -52.41 39.77 -23.69
C GLU A 700 -51.72 40.11 -22.37
N THR A 701 -50.75 39.29 -21.96
CA THR A 701 -50.07 39.41 -20.65
C THR A 701 -48.55 39.36 -20.80
N VAL A 702 -47.85 40.24 -20.08
CA VAL A 702 -46.40 40.25 -19.93
C VAL A 702 -46.10 40.35 -18.45
N ASP A 703 -45.50 39.30 -17.88
CA ASP A 703 -45.21 39.24 -16.45
C ASP A 703 -44.21 40.31 -16.00
N CYS A 704 -44.27 40.66 -14.71
CA CYS A 704 -43.26 41.54 -14.12
C CYS A 704 -41.86 40.91 -14.24
N LYS A 705 -40.85 41.72 -14.58
CA LYS A 705 -39.46 41.27 -14.80
C LYS A 705 -39.28 40.24 -15.94
N SER A 706 -40.10 40.24 -16.99
CA SER A 706 -39.82 39.48 -18.22
C SER A 706 -38.54 39.93 -18.94
N PHE A 707 -38.16 41.22 -18.87
CA PHE A 707 -36.99 41.83 -19.53
C PHE A 707 -35.97 42.32 -18.50
N VAL A 708 -35.20 41.42 -17.92
CA VAL A 708 -34.18 41.76 -16.90
C VAL A 708 -32.83 41.99 -17.58
N GLU A 709 -32.14 43.06 -17.20
CA GLU A 709 -30.81 43.45 -17.74
C GLU A 709 -30.78 43.64 -19.28
N CYS A 710 -31.93 43.88 -19.91
CA CYS A 710 -32.09 44.11 -21.35
C CYS A 710 -31.88 45.60 -21.73
N HIS A 711 -30.67 46.11 -21.52
CA HIS A 711 -30.39 47.55 -21.57
C HIS A 711 -30.40 48.19 -22.97
N SER A 712 -30.27 47.39 -24.04
CA SER A 712 -30.14 47.90 -25.42
C SER A 712 -31.47 48.15 -26.12
N ILE A 713 -32.59 47.81 -25.49
CA ILE A 713 -33.91 48.01 -26.08
C ILE A 713 -34.12 49.49 -26.39
N ARG A 714 -34.47 49.79 -27.64
CA ARG A 714 -34.54 51.15 -28.19
C ARG A 714 -35.66 51.28 -29.23
N CYS A 715 -35.99 52.51 -29.58
CA CYS A 715 -37.01 52.76 -30.60
C CYS A 715 -36.54 52.32 -32.00
N PRO A 716 -37.46 51.84 -32.86
CA PRO A 716 -38.90 51.74 -32.63
C PRO A 716 -39.29 50.56 -31.73
N LEU A 717 -40.20 50.82 -30.78
CA LEU A 717 -40.86 49.82 -29.93
C LEU A 717 -42.35 49.84 -30.33
N ILE A 718 -42.81 48.81 -31.04
CA ILE A 718 -44.18 48.78 -31.57
C ILE A 718 -45.08 48.15 -30.52
N ILE A 719 -46.03 48.91 -29.96
CA ILE A 719 -47.02 48.42 -29.00
C ILE A 719 -48.42 48.72 -29.57
N GLU A 720 -49.17 47.69 -29.93
CA GLU A 720 -50.48 47.87 -30.58
C GLU A 720 -51.62 48.19 -29.59
N ASN A 721 -51.51 47.74 -28.33
CA ASN A 721 -52.50 48.03 -27.29
C ASN A 721 -52.11 49.31 -26.51
N THR A 722 -52.87 50.38 -26.73
CA THR A 722 -52.62 51.71 -26.15
C THR A 722 -53.31 51.96 -24.81
N LYS A 723 -53.99 50.97 -24.22
CA LYS A 723 -54.62 51.11 -22.89
C LYS A 723 -53.58 51.39 -21.80
N LEU A 724 -53.88 52.34 -20.92
CA LEU A 724 -52.98 52.79 -19.83
C LEU A 724 -52.47 51.63 -18.95
N ASP A 725 -53.35 50.70 -18.57
CA ASP A 725 -52.97 49.56 -17.72
C ASP A 725 -52.07 48.56 -18.47
N TYR A 726 -52.23 48.41 -19.78
CA TYR A 726 -51.36 47.59 -20.61
C TYR A 726 -49.95 48.19 -20.71
N ILE A 727 -49.86 49.51 -20.94
CA ILE A 727 -48.57 50.21 -20.96
C ILE A 727 -47.86 50.11 -19.60
N ARG A 728 -48.60 50.15 -18.48
CA ARG A 728 -48.03 49.92 -17.14
C ARG A 728 -47.46 48.51 -17.01
N MET A 729 -48.17 47.49 -17.48
CA MET A 729 -47.69 46.10 -17.49
C MET A 729 -46.38 45.96 -18.28
N ILE A 730 -46.29 46.58 -19.47
CA ILE A 730 -45.04 46.58 -20.25
C ILE A 730 -43.90 47.27 -19.48
N ILE A 731 -44.14 48.35 -18.75
CA ILE A 731 -43.11 48.99 -17.90
C ILE A 731 -42.67 48.05 -16.76
N GLU A 732 -43.62 47.41 -16.07
CA GLU A 732 -43.35 46.48 -14.97
C GLU A 732 -42.61 45.21 -15.42
N SER A 733 -42.72 44.86 -16.71
CA SER A 733 -41.95 43.77 -17.30
C SER A 733 -40.44 44.03 -17.34
N GLY A 734 -39.99 45.28 -17.20
CA GLY A 734 -38.58 45.66 -17.26
C GLY A 734 -38.20 46.48 -18.49
N ILE A 735 -39.13 46.72 -19.41
CA ILE A 735 -38.93 47.67 -20.51
C ILE A 735 -38.84 49.10 -19.93
N PRO A 736 -37.75 49.85 -20.18
CA PRO A 736 -37.57 51.16 -19.56
C PRO A 736 -38.67 52.14 -19.99
N ARG A 737 -39.34 52.78 -19.02
CA ARG A 737 -40.35 53.83 -19.26
C ARG A 737 -39.86 54.92 -20.22
N ARG A 738 -38.57 55.28 -20.15
CA ARG A 738 -37.94 56.27 -21.06
C ARG A 738 -38.07 55.88 -22.53
N VAL A 739 -37.96 54.58 -22.86
CA VAL A 739 -38.01 54.06 -24.23
C VAL A 739 -39.42 54.22 -24.76
N ILE A 740 -40.43 53.82 -23.99
CA ILE A 740 -41.85 53.98 -24.34
C ILE A 740 -42.20 55.45 -24.58
N LEU A 741 -41.74 56.37 -23.72
CA LEU A 741 -41.95 57.81 -23.87
C LEU A 741 -41.19 58.42 -25.05
N SER A 742 -40.01 57.88 -25.38
CA SER A 742 -39.22 58.34 -26.52
C SER A 742 -39.70 57.79 -27.86
N CYS A 743 -40.47 56.69 -27.83
CA CYS A 743 -40.95 56.04 -29.05
C CYS A 743 -42.19 56.72 -29.66
N ASP A 744 -42.82 57.67 -28.97
CA ASP A 744 -43.82 58.57 -29.57
C ASP A 744 -43.89 59.92 -28.82
N GLY A 745 -43.77 61.03 -29.57
CA GLY A 745 -44.43 62.28 -29.16
C GLY A 745 -45.93 62.00 -29.07
N TYR A 746 -46.45 61.96 -27.84
CA TYR A 746 -47.79 61.49 -27.51
C TYR A 746 -48.90 62.18 -28.32
N CYS A 747 -49.75 61.35 -28.95
CA CYS A 747 -51.17 61.53 -29.27
C CYS A 747 -51.67 62.90 -29.79
N ASP A 748 -52.07 62.97 -31.07
CA ASP A 748 -53.35 63.60 -31.41
C ASP A 748 -54.21 62.67 -32.29
N THR A 749 -55.43 62.49 -31.82
CA THR A 749 -56.57 61.85 -32.47
C THR A 749 -56.93 62.58 -33.76
N ARG A 750 -56.20 62.30 -34.86
CA ARG A 750 -56.63 62.52 -36.25
C ARG A 750 -55.53 62.02 -37.20
N ASN A 751 -55.51 60.71 -37.46
CA ASN A 751 -55.08 60.07 -38.72
C ASN A 751 -54.95 58.55 -38.51
N PHE A 752 -56.09 57.90 -38.29
CA PHE A 752 -56.21 56.45 -38.37
C PHE A 752 -56.40 55.95 -39.83
N GLU A 753 -56.02 56.75 -40.83
CA GLU A 753 -56.15 56.37 -42.26
C GLU A 753 -54.84 56.37 -43.07
N THR A 754 -53.66 56.65 -42.48
CA THR A 754 -52.40 56.79 -43.27
C THR A 754 -51.25 55.85 -42.91
N LEU A 755 -51.48 54.77 -42.16
CA LEU A 755 -50.53 53.65 -42.03
C LEU A 755 -51.00 52.35 -42.71
N TYR A 756 -52.16 52.38 -43.36
CA TYR A 756 -52.64 51.34 -44.29
C TYR A 756 -52.15 51.52 -45.74
N ARG A 757 -51.17 52.40 -46.01
CA ARG A 757 -50.69 52.72 -47.37
C ARG A 757 -49.18 52.63 -47.61
N PHE A 758 -48.38 52.13 -46.67
CA PHE A 758 -46.96 51.80 -46.90
C PHE A 758 -46.62 50.36 -46.52
N SER A 759 -47.34 49.39 -47.09
CA SER A 759 -46.80 48.03 -47.30
C SER A 759 -47.43 47.30 -48.51
N ASN A 760 -48.19 48.00 -49.36
CA ASN A 760 -48.66 47.47 -50.65
C ASN A 760 -47.72 47.81 -51.83
N THR A 761 -46.42 47.94 -51.58
CA THR A 761 -45.44 48.13 -52.68
C THR A 761 -44.12 47.38 -52.48
N LEU A 762 -44.10 46.34 -51.63
CA LEU A 762 -42.98 45.38 -51.58
C LEU A 762 -43.39 43.95 -51.14
N VAL A 763 -44.66 43.57 -51.32
CA VAL A 763 -45.14 42.17 -51.23
C VAL A 763 -45.82 41.78 -52.55
N LEU A 764 -45.11 42.04 -53.65
CA LEU A 764 -45.50 41.52 -54.97
C LEU A 764 -44.24 41.15 -55.76
N PHE A 765 -43.35 40.38 -55.15
CA PHE A 765 -42.44 39.46 -55.82
C PHE A 765 -42.15 38.32 -54.83
N LEU A 766 -42.24 37.08 -55.32
CA LEU A 766 -42.10 35.80 -54.60
C LEU A 766 -43.40 35.20 -54.04
N LEU A 767 -44.41 35.05 -54.91
CA LEU A 767 -45.21 33.82 -55.00
C LEU A 767 -45.83 33.73 -56.41
N THR A 768 -44.99 33.47 -57.43
CA THR A 768 -45.33 32.71 -58.65
C THR A 768 -44.05 32.23 -59.32
N SER A 769 -44.06 30.96 -59.73
CA SER A 769 -43.10 30.21 -60.57
C SER A 769 -41.68 29.99 -60.04
N TYR A 770 -41.39 28.79 -59.53
CA TYR A 770 -40.91 27.70 -60.40
C TYR A 770 -41.47 26.36 -59.94
N SER A 771 -41.85 25.59 -60.97
CA SER A 771 -42.16 24.16 -61.03
C SER A 771 -41.23 23.26 -60.26
#